data_AF-A0A6P6P808-F1
#
_entry.id   AF-A0A6P6P808-F1
#
_cell.length_a   1.000
_cell.length_b   1.000
_cell.length_c   1.000
_cell.angle_alpha   90.00
_cell.angle_beta   90.00
_cell.angle_gamma   90.00
#
_symmetry.space_group_name_H-M   'P 1'
#
loop_
_entity.id
_entity.type
_entity.pdbx_description
1 polymer ?
#
loop_
_entity_poly.entity_id
_entity_poly.type
_entity_poly.pdbx_seq_one_letter_code
_entity_poly.pdbx_strand_id
1 'polypeptide(L)'
;MGTSASATSQAAPFAPTHQADHQGNGMAKHRRSLHSVHIRNSKAKSIITNKVAPVVITKNCREEFQIHDKIQSANYSMGRISDLLPEHYLVLGEFFMIQDVYNRADVLNTTKSHGSPNFRKVKGNYPLFGMGQPSLSGFKQVLQRLQIDGCEEVIFICLREEPVVFFRSDGDFIPYTPRGRENLHENLHDLDRELSAEQIELSIRKELCDFAKLSENMFYVYNDIEHFKDEPQQVQILSEEDVHVTEEVYKRPLFSQPQHRYYRLPLPMEGAPLEETFDALVNILRETPNLSLMRDGSRPLPALLFSCQVGVGRTNLGLILGALVFHHLQGASKSPRQEIQKSEHKLDFQVIQLLISRLPKGQQVLDEVDDAVAMCSEMHNIKNAVYENKLKLEGIGEDYQIQGSSTKDYFLQRTLQSLERYLYLLIFNAYLHDQYPQAFPQNFSQWLCMNAWIYRLLASMDGSELSAPASLITDGIRVLVSSEFLATDLLSTSKEMKVANFRRVSKMALYGMAQPNSEALAVVMSYLTDQRRGHSTVLWLNLQEELVLEANGQMFTPREPGCLEQPIPVCVQHPHQLQEMELALKQDVLGCEKWLEVITEQDKQMRMFKTCHTLEELFVHQKSIHPGLSYQRIPMSDCCAPKEEVFDHLLEALKSSLAVDPKCAFIFNCHNGKDRTTAAMVIATLTLWHINGFPECEEDEIVSVPDAKYTKGEFEVVMQVVRLLPDGHRVKREVDVALDVVSETMTPMHYHLREIIISTYRQIKMAKSEADAQWLRLRSLQYLERYIYLILFNCYLHLEKKDSWRRSFSQWMYQVAARAGVYAILNHLGFSEFENPDDSPMARLRFRWLPHSVQSIPMRGQLI
;
A
#
# COMPACT_ATOMS: atom_id res chain seq x y z
N MET A 1 -47.08 38.49 -9.43
CA MET A 1 -47.77 38.94 -8.20
C MET A 1 -46.76 39.02 -7.07
N GLY A 2 -46.56 40.08 -6.32
CA GLY A 2 -46.86 41.51 -6.45
C GLY A 2 -45.86 42.20 -5.48
N THR A 3 -45.18 43.26 -5.92
CA THR A 3 -45.42 44.65 -5.45
C THR A 3 -45.28 44.77 -3.93
N SER A 4 -44.39 45.56 -3.35
CA SER A 4 -44.14 47.00 -3.53
C SER A 4 -43.10 47.33 -2.43
N ALA A 5 -42.40 48.45 -2.32
CA ALA A 5 -42.41 49.78 -2.92
C ALA A 5 -41.19 50.45 -2.26
N SER A 6 -40.27 51.05 -3.03
CA SER A 6 -40.12 52.53 -3.16
C SER A 6 -39.59 53.21 -1.89
N ALA A 7 -38.68 54.18 -1.91
CA ALA A 7 -38.38 55.16 -2.94
C ALA A 7 -37.06 55.87 -2.54
N THR A 8 -36.11 56.10 -3.47
CA THR A 8 -35.78 57.42 -4.08
C THR A 8 -35.17 58.45 -3.11
N SER A 9 -34.12 59.20 -3.42
CA SER A 9 -33.45 59.49 -4.70
C SER A 9 -32.33 60.51 -4.47
N GLN A 10 -31.23 60.36 -5.23
CA GLN A 10 -30.57 61.37 -6.09
C GLN A 10 -29.99 62.64 -5.44
N ALA A 11 -28.90 63.25 -5.88
CA ALA A 11 -27.98 63.09 -7.03
C ALA A 11 -26.73 63.96 -6.69
N ALA A 12 -25.49 63.48 -6.84
CA ALA A 12 -24.63 63.53 -8.05
C ALA A 12 -23.93 64.91 -8.25
N PRO A 13 -22.92 65.10 -9.13
CA PRO A 13 -22.02 64.15 -9.82
C PRO A 13 -20.54 64.65 -9.99
N PHE A 14 -19.74 63.81 -10.68
CA PHE A 14 -18.46 64.04 -11.41
C PHE A 14 -17.14 64.01 -10.64
N ALA A 15 -16.03 63.38 -11.09
CA ALA A 15 -15.64 62.35 -12.09
C ALA A 15 -14.07 62.21 -11.99
N PRO A 16 -13.34 61.49 -12.86
CA PRO A 16 -13.19 60.03 -12.91
C PRO A 16 -11.71 59.55 -13.02
N THR A 17 -11.46 58.26 -12.71
CA THR A 17 -10.55 57.26 -13.35
C THR A 17 -10.28 56.12 -12.34
N HIS A 18 -11.00 55.00 -12.39
CA HIS A 18 -10.63 53.69 -13.01
C HIS A 18 -9.25 53.16 -12.55
N GLN A 19 -9.11 52.00 -11.89
CA GLN A 19 -9.63 50.66 -12.25
C GLN A 19 -10.27 49.88 -11.09
N ALA A 20 -11.17 48.97 -11.46
CA ALA A 20 -12.19 48.33 -10.65
C ALA A 20 -11.79 46.96 -10.09
N ASP A 21 -12.19 46.77 -8.83
CA ASP A 21 -12.60 45.55 -8.15
C ASP A 21 -13.71 44.78 -8.89
N HIS A 22 -13.85 43.49 -8.55
CA HIS A 22 -15.13 42.83 -8.20
C HIS A 22 -14.82 41.44 -7.62
N GLN A 23 -15.40 40.92 -6.52
CA GLN A 23 -16.50 41.21 -5.57
C GLN A 23 -16.16 40.43 -4.26
N GLY A 24 -16.35 40.90 -3.02
CA GLY A 24 -17.61 41.26 -2.30
C GLY A 24 -18.38 39.98 -1.92
N ASN A 25 -18.82 39.63 -0.71
CA ASN A 25 -19.21 40.27 0.56
C ASN A 25 -19.43 39.10 1.58
N GLY A 26 -19.53 39.23 2.90
CA GLY A 26 -19.64 40.39 3.75
C GLY A 26 -19.54 40.00 5.24
N MET A 27 -18.87 40.84 6.01
CA MET A 27 -18.82 40.83 7.47
C MET A 27 -19.99 41.62 8.06
N ALA A 28 -20.77 40.97 8.93
CA ALA A 28 -21.57 41.65 9.94
C ALA A 28 -20.70 41.90 11.18
N LYS A 29 -20.82 43.13 11.69
CA LYS A 29 -20.13 43.69 12.85
C LYS A 29 -20.39 42.89 14.13
N HIS A 30 -19.33 42.55 14.85
CA HIS A 30 -19.32 42.72 16.30
C HIS A 30 -18.11 43.58 16.69
N ARG A 31 -18.40 44.84 17.05
CA ARG A 31 -17.55 45.63 17.93
C ARG A 31 -17.27 44.78 19.18
N ARG A 32 -16.03 44.35 19.38
CA ARG A 32 -15.50 44.11 20.72
C ARG A 32 -14.38 45.12 20.94
N SER A 33 -14.62 45.90 21.99
CA SER A 33 -13.67 46.77 22.67
C SER A 33 -12.26 46.16 22.66
N LEU A 34 -11.24 46.97 22.37
CA LEU A 34 -9.86 46.69 22.73
C LEU A 34 -9.83 46.43 24.24
N HIS A 35 -9.87 45.16 24.63
CA HIS A 35 -9.61 44.77 26.00
C HIS A 35 -8.14 45.07 26.28
N SER A 36 -7.93 46.06 27.13
CA SER A 36 -6.72 46.19 27.92
C SER A 36 -6.36 44.81 28.49
N VAL A 37 -5.20 44.29 28.08
CA VAL A 37 -4.63 43.07 28.63
C VAL A 37 -4.34 43.33 30.11
N HIS A 38 -5.25 42.88 30.98
CA HIS A 38 -5.01 42.89 32.41
C HIS A 38 -4.16 41.67 32.76
N ILE A 39 -2.84 41.87 32.76
CA ILE A 39 -1.91 40.97 33.46
C ILE A 39 -2.26 41.08 34.95
N ARG A 40 -2.95 40.07 35.50
CA ARG A 40 -3.23 40.02 36.94
C ARG A 40 -1.93 39.64 37.68
N ASN A 41 -1.53 40.54 38.58
CA ASN A 41 -0.52 40.39 39.62
C ASN A 41 0.97 40.33 39.23
N SER A 42 1.46 41.36 38.54
CA SER A 42 2.82 41.84 38.83
C SER A 42 2.88 43.36 38.79
N LYS A 43 3.67 43.97 39.68
CA LYS A 43 3.89 45.43 39.77
C LYS A 43 4.76 45.93 38.60
N ALA A 44 4.47 45.53 37.36
CA ALA A 44 5.28 45.83 36.18
C ALA A 44 4.72 47.04 35.43
N LYS A 45 5.51 48.13 35.35
CA LYS A 45 5.36 49.17 34.30
C LYS A 45 6.31 48.78 33.17
N SER A 46 5.78 48.41 32.00
CA SER A 46 6.54 48.02 30.80
C SER A 46 6.80 49.22 29.89
N ILE A 47 7.96 49.25 29.22
CA ILE A 47 8.27 50.19 28.13
C ILE A 47 8.09 49.41 26.83
N ILE A 48 7.22 49.88 25.94
CA ILE A 48 6.98 49.28 24.62
C ILE A 48 7.75 50.10 23.58
N THR A 49 8.65 49.47 22.82
CA THR A 49 9.38 50.09 21.71
C THR A 49 8.57 50.03 20.40
N ASN A 50 9.06 50.68 19.32
CA ASN A 50 8.41 50.93 18.03
C ASN A 50 7.44 49.82 17.51
N LYS A 51 6.37 50.25 16.81
CA LYS A 51 5.28 49.46 16.22
C LYS A 51 5.69 48.35 15.24
N VAL A 52 6.95 48.26 14.81
CA VAL A 52 7.42 47.27 13.82
C VAL A 52 7.84 45.95 14.48
N ALA A 53 8.35 45.99 15.71
CA ALA A 53 8.71 44.82 16.51
C ALA A 53 8.59 45.22 17.99
N PRO A 54 7.35 45.24 18.55
CA PRO A 54 7.15 45.74 19.89
C PRO A 54 7.83 44.81 20.89
N VAL A 55 8.67 45.37 21.75
CA VAL A 55 9.40 44.63 22.78
C VAL A 55 8.99 45.15 24.16
N VAL A 56 8.85 44.23 25.12
CA VAL A 56 8.66 44.55 26.55
C VAL A 56 9.97 44.31 27.29
N ILE A 57 10.54 45.37 27.83
CA ILE A 57 11.71 45.30 28.70
C ILE A 57 11.27 45.37 30.16
N THR A 58 11.73 44.44 30.98
CA THR A 58 11.43 44.45 32.42
C THR A 58 12.19 45.55 33.16
N LYS A 59 11.68 45.98 34.33
CA LYS A 59 12.18 47.17 35.05
C LYS A 59 13.68 47.08 35.43
N ASN A 60 14.23 45.88 35.58
CA ASN A 60 15.65 45.68 35.90
C ASN A 60 16.56 45.69 34.65
N CYS A 61 16.00 45.90 33.45
CA CYS A 61 16.70 45.81 32.16
C CYS A 61 17.45 44.49 31.95
N ARG A 62 16.99 43.40 32.57
CA ARG A 62 17.61 42.07 32.44
C ARG A 62 16.85 41.13 31.50
N GLU A 63 15.58 41.40 31.24
CA GLU A 63 14.75 40.54 30.39
C GLU A 63 14.04 41.38 29.33
N GLU A 64 14.09 40.88 28.11
CA GLU A 64 13.54 41.47 26.91
C GLU A 64 12.58 40.45 26.27
N PHE A 65 11.31 40.83 26.08
CA PHE A 65 10.29 39.97 25.48
C PHE A 65 9.79 40.57 24.18
N GLN A 66 9.94 39.85 23.06
CA GLN A 66 9.34 40.25 21.79
C GLN A 66 7.84 39.93 21.79
N ILE A 67 7.00 40.93 21.52
CA ILE A 67 5.56 40.75 21.37
C ILE A 67 5.30 40.24 19.96
N HIS A 68 4.90 38.98 19.84
CA HIS A 68 4.41 38.40 18.60
C HIS A 68 2.88 38.58 18.51
N ASP A 69 2.36 39.04 17.35
CA ASP A 69 0.93 39.31 17.13
C ASP A 69 0.04 38.05 17.21
N LYS A 70 0.64 36.85 17.20
CA LYS A 70 -0.05 35.59 17.46
C LYS A 70 0.29 35.10 18.85
N ILE A 71 -0.54 35.46 19.84
CA ILE A 71 -0.65 34.65 21.05
C ILE A 71 -1.24 33.32 20.57
N GLN A 72 -0.40 32.29 20.37
CA GLN A 72 -0.92 30.92 20.31
C GLN A 72 -1.68 30.72 21.62
N SER A 73 -3.00 30.55 21.54
CA SER A 73 -3.75 30.05 22.67
C SER A 73 -3.19 28.66 22.94
N ALA A 74 -2.34 28.54 23.95
CA ALA A 74 -1.92 27.27 24.48
C ALA A 74 -3.15 26.61 25.10
N ASN A 75 -3.97 25.96 24.27
CA ASN A 75 -5.08 25.14 24.69
C ASN A 75 -4.52 23.83 25.22
N TYR A 76 -3.76 23.91 26.33
CA TYR A 76 -3.24 22.73 27.00
C TYR A 76 -4.41 21.95 27.58
N SER A 77 -4.48 20.68 27.25
CA SER A 77 -5.47 19.76 27.80
C SER A 77 -4.95 19.15 29.09
N MET A 78 -5.89 18.85 29.99
CA MET A 78 -5.63 18.07 31.19
C MET A 78 -6.51 16.84 31.19
N GLY A 79 -6.02 15.75 31.75
CA GLY A 79 -6.75 14.50 31.85
C GLY A 79 -6.33 13.68 33.06
N ARG A 80 -7.09 12.62 33.31
CA ARG A 80 -6.84 11.63 34.36
C ARG A 80 -7.05 10.23 33.78
N ILE A 81 -6.22 9.26 34.17
CA ILE A 81 -6.37 7.87 33.71
C ILE A 81 -7.67 7.28 34.28
N SER A 82 -7.91 7.46 35.58
CA SER A 82 -9.11 7.02 36.28
C SER A 82 -9.64 8.10 37.23
N ASP A 83 -10.88 7.97 37.68
CA ASP A 83 -11.51 8.94 38.59
C ASP A 83 -10.82 9.05 39.96
N LEU A 84 -10.00 8.06 40.31
CA LEU A 84 -9.25 7.98 41.56
C LEU A 84 -7.87 8.64 41.48
N LEU A 85 -7.38 8.94 40.27
CA LEU A 85 -6.06 9.51 40.03
C LEU A 85 -6.16 11.02 39.74
N PRO A 86 -5.11 11.80 40.08
CA PRO A 86 -5.12 13.24 39.89
C PRO A 86 -5.11 13.63 38.40
N GLU A 87 -5.79 14.73 38.12
CA GLU A 87 -5.83 15.34 36.79
C GLU A 87 -4.58 16.19 36.56
N HIS A 88 -3.93 16.03 35.41
CA HIS A 88 -2.69 16.72 35.05
C HIS A 88 -2.58 16.94 33.53
N TYR A 89 -1.61 17.74 33.12
CA TYR A 89 -1.40 18.10 31.71
C TYR A 89 -1.06 16.89 30.84
N LEU A 90 -1.67 16.83 29.66
CA LEU A 90 -1.44 15.79 28.66
C LEU A 90 -0.47 16.30 27.58
N VAL A 91 0.48 15.45 27.22
CA VAL A 91 1.46 15.72 26.16
C VAL A 91 0.81 15.49 24.80
N LEU A 92 1.10 16.37 23.83
CA LEU A 92 0.46 16.47 22.52
C LEU A 92 -1.08 16.56 22.60
N GLY A 93 -1.60 17.01 23.74
CA GLY A 93 -3.03 17.16 23.96
C GLY A 93 -3.78 15.90 24.42
N GLU A 94 -3.18 14.71 24.35
CA GLU A 94 -3.93 13.45 24.53
C GLU A 94 -3.19 12.34 25.31
N PHE A 95 -1.87 12.44 25.48
CA PHE A 95 -1.05 11.33 25.97
C PHE A 95 -0.49 11.51 27.38
N PHE A 96 -0.35 10.39 28.09
CA PHE A 96 0.32 10.27 29.38
C PHE A 96 1.76 9.78 29.21
N MET A 97 2.68 10.24 30.06
CA MET A 97 4.07 9.79 30.04
C MET A 97 4.25 8.54 30.91
N ILE A 98 4.66 7.43 30.29
CA ILE A 98 4.78 6.13 30.94
C ILE A 98 6.21 5.61 30.81
N GLN A 99 6.74 5.02 31.88
CA GLN A 99 8.08 4.43 31.91
C GLN A 99 8.19 3.36 30.82
N ASP A 100 9.24 3.45 30.02
CA ASP A 100 9.30 2.72 28.75
C ASP A 100 9.47 1.20 28.90
N VAL A 101 10.29 0.79 29.87
CA VAL A 101 10.62 -0.61 30.14
C VAL A 101 10.14 -0.99 31.54
N TYR A 102 9.20 -1.92 31.60
CA TYR A 102 8.70 -2.51 32.84
C TYR A 102 9.53 -3.74 33.25
N ASN A 103 9.49 -4.11 34.53
CA ASN A 103 10.39 -5.12 35.12
C ASN A 103 10.41 -6.50 34.45
N ARG A 104 9.37 -6.90 33.70
CA ARG A 104 9.31 -8.22 33.03
C ARG A 104 9.89 -8.22 31.61
N ALA A 105 10.33 -7.08 31.09
CA ALA A 105 10.83 -6.94 29.73
C ALA A 105 12.23 -7.57 29.51
N ASP A 106 13.06 -7.69 30.55
CA ASP A 106 14.42 -8.23 30.47
C ASP A 106 14.49 -9.75 30.73
N VAL A 107 14.20 -10.54 29.69
CA VAL A 107 14.20 -12.01 29.75
C VAL A 107 15.59 -12.56 30.03
N LEU A 108 16.64 -11.94 29.45
CA LEU A 108 18.04 -12.36 29.64
C LEU A 108 18.65 -11.87 30.96
N ASN A 109 17.95 -11.05 31.75
CA ASN A 109 18.43 -10.47 33.01
C ASN A 109 19.78 -9.72 32.85
N THR A 110 19.91 -8.97 31.77
CA THR A 110 21.15 -8.28 31.38
C THR A 110 21.22 -6.83 31.84
N THR A 111 20.11 -6.23 32.30
CA THR A 111 20.05 -4.84 32.76
C THR A 111 21.03 -4.59 33.90
N LYS A 112 21.12 -5.50 34.88
CA LYS A 112 22.00 -5.35 36.05
C LYS A 112 23.48 -5.58 35.72
N SER A 113 23.77 -6.44 34.75
CA SER A 113 25.15 -6.88 34.44
C SER A 113 25.78 -6.09 33.30
N HIS A 114 24.97 -5.62 32.34
CA HIS A 114 25.41 -4.96 31.11
C HIS A 114 24.78 -3.58 30.91
N GLY A 115 23.85 -3.16 31.79
CA GLY A 115 23.22 -1.84 31.75
C GLY A 115 22.01 -1.71 30.83
N SER A 116 21.64 -2.75 30.08
CA SER A 116 20.50 -2.71 29.16
C SER A 116 19.73 -4.03 29.16
N PRO A 117 18.39 -4.02 29.01
CA PRO A 117 17.60 -5.23 28.90
C PRO A 117 17.92 -6.01 27.62
N ASN A 118 17.89 -7.34 27.70
CA ASN A 118 18.17 -8.27 26.60
C ASN A 118 19.43 -7.97 25.76
N PHE A 119 20.48 -7.40 26.36
CA PHE A 119 21.76 -7.14 25.70
C PHE A 119 22.46 -8.46 25.34
N ARG A 120 22.81 -8.63 24.06
CA ARG A 120 23.46 -9.84 23.56
C ARG A 120 24.30 -9.60 22.32
N LYS A 121 25.28 -10.48 22.09
CA LYS A 121 26.03 -10.58 20.84
C LYS A 121 25.48 -11.75 20.02
N VAL A 122 25.27 -11.55 18.73
CA VAL A 122 24.83 -12.59 17.80
C VAL A 122 25.86 -13.70 17.69
N LYS A 123 25.39 -14.95 17.54
CA LYS A 123 26.26 -16.12 17.39
C LYS A 123 27.13 -15.99 16.14
N GLY A 124 28.40 -16.38 16.23
CA GLY A 124 29.35 -16.31 15.10
C GLY A 124 30.38 -15.19 15.24
N ASN A 125 31.04 -14.86 14.12
CA ASN A 125 32.23 -14.01 14.12
C ASN A 125 31.93 -12.51 13.88
N TYR A 126 30.66 -12.14 13.71
CA TYR A 126 30.28 -10.75 13.46
C TYR A 126 30.21 -9.93 14.75
N PRO A 127 30.71 -8.68 14.79
CA PRO A 127 30.53 -7.77 15.91
C PRO A 127 29.12 -7.16 15.85
N LEU A 128 28.11 -8.00 16.04
CA LEU A 128 26.70 -7.66 15.88
C LEU A 128 25.98 -7.84 17.22
N PHE A 129 25.39 -6.76 17.73
CA PHE A 129 24.85 -6.68 19.08
C PHE A 129 23.42 -6.14 19.08
N GLY A 130 22.58 -6.70 19.95
CA GLY A 130 21.18 -6.27 20.11
C GLY A 130 20.85 -6.02 21.57
N MET A 131 20.01 -5.03 21.84
CA MET A 131 19.53 -4.70 23.19
C MET A 131 18.14 -4.05 23.18
N GLY A 132 17.51 -3.93 24.34
CA GLY A 132 16.34 -3.09 24.55
C GLY A 132 16.73 -1.67 24.96
N GLN A 133 15.76 -0.89 25.43
CA GLN A 133 15.95 0.51 25.78
C GLN A 133 16.68 0.62 27.13
N PRO A 134 17.88 1.21 27.20
CA PRO A 134 18.60 1.42 28.45
C PRO A 134 18.25 2.76 29.10
N SER A 135 18.65 2.94 30.36
CA SER A 135 18.85 4.27 30.95
C SER A 135 20.14 4.91 30.41
N LEU A 136 20.37 6.20 30.69
CA LEU A 136 21.60 6.87 30.27
C LEU A 136 22.85 6.23 30.88
N SER A 137 22.85 5.93 32.18
CA SER A 137 23.97 5.24 32.84
C SER A 137 24.14 3.82 32.30
N GLY A 138 23.04 3.12 32.03
CA GLY A 138 23.02 1.81 31.40
C GLY A 138 23.65 1.80 30.01
N PHE A 139 23.32 2.78 29.18
CA PHE A 139 23.92 2.93 27.86
C PHE A 139 25.43 3.17 27.92
N LYS A 140 25.90 3.98 28.89
CA LYS A 140 27.34 4.18 29.12
C LYS A 140 28.05 2.86 29.48
N GLN A 141 27.41 1.99 30.28
CA GLN A 141 27.97 0.67 30.60
C GLN A 141 28.06 -0.22 29.36
N VAL A 142 27.05 -0.21 28.49
CA VAL A 142 27.08 -0.94 27.21
C VAL A 142 28.26 -0.48 26.35
N LEU A 143 28.46 0.82 26.19
CA LEU A 143 29.59 1.35 25.39
C LEU A 143 30.95 0.97 26.00
N GLN A 144 31.10 1.04 27.33
CA GLN A 144 32.31 0.59 28.01
C GLN A 144 32.57 -0.90 27.76
N ARG A 145 31.52 -1.73 27.77
CA ARG A 145 31.64 -3.15 27.48
C ARG A 145 32.11 -3.41 26.05
N LEU A 146 31.55 -2.73 25.06
CA LEU A 146 31.97 -2.86 23.66
C LEU A 146 33.45 -2.48 23.47
N GLN A 147 33.92 -1.46 24.19
CA GLN A 147 35.34 -1.09 24.20
C GLN A 147 36.22 -2.20 24.81
N ILE A 148 35.80 -2.80 25.93
CA ILE A 148 36.51 -3.93 26.57
C ILE A 148 36.56 -5.14 25.63
N ASP A 149 35.50 -5.38 24.88
CA ASP A 149 35.42 -6.47 23.89
C ASP A 149 36.21 -6.16 22.60
N GLY A 150 36.95 -5.05 22.55
CA GLY A 150 37.86 -4.70 21.46
C GLY A 150 37.19 -4.03 20.25
N CYS A 151 35.97 -3.51 20.41
CA CYS A 151 35.28 -2.78 19.34
C CYS A 151 35.82 -1.35 19.25
N GLU A 152 36.53 -1.03 18.17
CA GLU A 152 37.09 0.31 17.94
C GLU A 152 36.01 1.30 17.50
N GLU A 153 35.17 0.88 16.55
CA GLU A 153 34.10 1.69 15.96
C GLU A 153 32.74 1.10 16.36
N VAL A 154 31.82 1.96 16.81
CA VAL A 154 30.47 1.56 17.24
C VAL A 154 29.45 2.34 16.44
N ILE A 155 28.56 1.63 15.76
CA ILE A 155 27.44 2.20 15.01
C ILE A 155 26.17 1.79 15.73
N PHE A 156 25.59 2.75 16.45
CA PHE A 156 24.36 2.57 17.18
C PHE A 156 23.16 2.94 16.31
N ILE A 157 22.25 1.98 16.11
CA ILE A 157 21.05 2.11 15.29
C ILE A 157 19.81 1.93 16.18
N CYS A 158 19.09 3.02 16.41
CA CYS A 158 17.81 3.01 17.11
C CYS A 158 16.68 2.65 16.14
N LEU A 159 15.96 1.57 16.42
CA LEU A 159 14.93 1.00 15.55
C LEU A 159 13.50 1.45 15.89
N ARG A 160 13.37 2.48 16.74
CA ARG A 160 12.09 2.92 17.31
C ARG A 160 11.42 3.99 16.46
N GLU A 161 10.14 3.76 16.17
CA GLU A 161 9.23 4.71 15.53
C GLU A 161 8.70 5.73 16.54
N GLU A 162 8.35 5.24 17.72
CA GLU A 162 7.77 6.04 18.79
C GLU A 162 8.80 7.00 19.43
N PRO A 163 8.37 8.18 19.87
CA PRO A 163 9.22 9.16 20.55
C PRO A 163 9.57 8.68 21.98
N VAL A 164 10.81 8.93 22.41
CA VAL A 164 11.28 8.61 23.76
C VAL A 164 11.94 9.84 24.37
N VAL A 165 11.57 10.16 25.60
CA VAL A 165 12.21 11.23 26.39
C VAL A 165 12.73 10.65 27.69
N PHE A 166 13.78 11.25 28.24
CA PHE A 166 14.41 10.78 29.45
C PHE A 166 14.25 11.81 30.56
N PHE A 167 13.70 11.37 31.70
CA PHE A 167 13.59 12.20 32.88
C PHE A 167 14.72 11.91 33.86
N ARG A 168 15.23 12.97 34.50
CA ARG A 168 16.20 12.83 35.58
C ARG A 168 15.55 12.18 36.81
N SER A 169 16.12 11.08 37.29
CA SER A 169 15.68 10.39 38.51
C SER A 169 16.89 9.74 39.21
N ASP A 170 17.04 9.97 40.52
CA ASP A 170 18.10 9.38 41.37
C ASP A 170 19.54 9.43 40.81
N GLY A 171 19.88 10.51 40.08
CA GLY A 171 21.21 10.71 39.49
C GLY A 171 21.42 10.02 38.14
N ASP A 172 20.39 9.43 37.55
CA ASP A 172 20.36 8.88 36.20
C ASP A 172 19.27 9.57 35.35
N PHE A 173 19.17 9.19 34.08
CA PHE A 173 18.12 9.58 33.16
C PHE A 173 17.38 8.33 32.69
N ILE A 174 16.10 8.23 33.06
CA ILE A 174 15.24 7.06 32.84
C ILE A 174 14.32 7.34 31.64
N PRO A 175 14.15 6.38 30.70
CA PRO A 175 13.35 6.57 29.50
C PRO A 175 11.83 6.43 29.76
N TYR A 176 11.07 7.32 29.14
CA TYR A 176 9.61 7.37 29.16
C TYR A 176 9.07 7.62 27.74
N THR A 177 7.87 7.11 27.48
CA THR A 177 7.18 7.24 26.20
C THR A 177 5.73 7.69 26.40
N PRO A 178 5.19 8.51 25.49
CA PRO A 178 3.77 8.87 25.52
C PRO A 178 2.88 7.66 25.19
N ARG A 179 1.72 7.59 25.85
CA ARG A 179 0.74 6.50 25.73
C ARG A 179 -0.68 7.03 25.81
N GLY A 180 -1.57 6.44 25.00
CA GLY A 180 -3.00 6.78 24.98
C GLY A 180 -3.73 6.25 26.20
N ARG A 181 -4.77 6.97 26.64
CA ARG A 181 -5.59 6.58 27.78
C ARG A 181 -6.19 5.18 27.65
N GLU A 182 -6.69 4.86 26.46
CA GLU A 182 -7.43 3.63 26.20
C GLU A 182 -6.51 2.39 26.20
N ASN A 183 -5.26 2.54 25.74
CA ASN A 183 -4.28 1.46 25.60
C ASN A 183 -2.90 1.86 26.15
N LEU A 184 -2.74 1.89 27.48
CA LEU A 184 -1.48 2.28 28.14
C LEU A 184 -0.30 1.33 27.85
N HIS A 185 -0.57 0.10 27.42
CA HIS A 185 0.43 -0.92 27.11
C HIS A 185 1.02 -0.82 25.70
N GLU A 186 0.38 -0.08 24.79
CA GLU A 186 0.75 -0.04 23.37
C GLU A 186 1.54 1.23 23.03
N ASN A 187 2.57 1.10 22.19
CA ASN A 187 3.29 2.29 21.72
C ASN A 187 2.44 3.10 20.74
N LEU A 188 2.86 4.35 20.52
CA LEU A 188 2.22 5.17 19.51
C LEU A 188 2.54 4.63 18.10
N HIS A 189 1.48 4.17 17.46
CA HIS A 189 1.26 3.89 16.03
C HIS A 189 1.29 5.15 15.15
N ASP A 190 1.78 5.08 13.91
CA ASP A 190 1.37 5.96 12.81
C ASP A 190 1.31 7.47 13.14
N LEU A 191 2.33 7.97 13.86
CA LEU A 191 2.44 9.38 14.20
C LEU A 191 2.57 10.23 12.92
N ASP A 192 2.13 11.49 13.02
CA ASP A 192 2.01 12.43 11.90
C ASP A 192 3.22 12.37 10.95
N ARG A 193 2.98 11.94 9.71
CA ARG A 193 4.04 11.58 8.74
C ARG A 193 4.90 12.77 8.33
N GLU A 194 4.44 13.98 8.61
CA GLU A 194 5.18 15.21 8.32
C GLU A 194 6.36 15.46 9.28
N LEU A 195 6.31 14.89 10.49
CA LEU A 195 7.33 15.13 11.53
C LEU A 195 8.11 13.84 11.86
N SER A 196 9.43 13.97 11.93
CA SER A 196 10.29 12.92 12.49
C SER A 196 10.04 12.72 13.98
N ALA A 197 10.28 11.51 14.46
CA ALA A 197 10.13 11.19 15.87
C ALA A 197 11.03 12.08 16.77
N GLU A 198 12.20 12.49 16.30
CA GLU A 198 13.06 13.47 16.98
C GLU A 198 12.41 14.86 17.09
N GLN A 199 11.72 15.34 16.06
CA GLN A 199 10.97 16.60 16.11
C GLN A 199 9.80 16.52 17.08
N ILE A 200 9.13 15.37 17.16
CA ILE A 200 8.08 15.10 18.14
C ILE A 200 8.68 15.10 19.56
N GLU A 201 9.80 14.42 19.79
CA GLU A 201 10.51 14.43 21.08
C GLU A 201 10.87 15.85 21.55
N LEU A 202 11.33 16.72 20.65
CA LEU A 202 11.61 18.12 20.96
C LEU A 202 10.35 18.91 21.34
N SER A 203 9.24 18.65 20.64
CA SER A 203 7.94 19.26 20.92
C SER A 203 7.42 18.82 22.30
N ILE A 204 7.52 17.52 22.59
CA ILE A 204 7.20 16.93 23.90
C ILE A 204 8.04 17.58 25.00
N ARG A 205 9.36 17.69 24.83
CA ARG A 205 10.23 18.33 25.84
C ARG A 205 9.80 19.76 26.14
N LYS A 206 9.47 20.54 25.10
CA LYS A 206 9.02 21.92 25.26
C LYS A 206 7.73 21.99 26.06
N GLU A 207 6.74 21.16 25.71
CA GLU A 207 5.48 21.05 26.45
C GLU A 207 5.71 20.65 27.91
N LEU A 208 6.54 19.63 28.17
CA LEU A 208 6.88 19.20 29.53
C LEU A 208 7.49 20.32 30.37
N CYS A 209 8.40 21.11 29.79
CA CYS A 209 9.00 22.25 30.47
C CYS A 209 7.98 23.36 30.76
N ASP A 210 7.03 23.60 29.85
CA ASP A 210 5.99 24.60 30.04
C ASP A 210 4.94 24.13 31.07
N PHE A 211 4.56 22.86 31.05
CA PHE A 211 3.69 22.25 32.06
C PHE A 211 4.32 22.30 33.44
N ALA A 212 5.61 21.99 33.56
CA ALA A 212 6.33 22.08 34.83
C ALA A 212 6.29 23.52 35.38
N LYS A 213 6.54 24.54 34.56
CA LYS A 213 6.44 25.95 34.99
C LYS A 213 5.04 26.33 35.48
N LEU A 214 3.99 25.70 34.93
CA LEU A 214 2.60 25.90 35.35
C LEU A 214 2.22 25.10 36.61
N SER A 215 3.01 24.09 36.99
CA SER A 215 2.72 23.15 38.09
C SER A 215 3.86 23.08 39.11
N GLU A 216 4.34 24.25 39.56
CA GLU A 216 5.39 24.36 40.61
C GLU A 216 6.68 23.58 40.31
N ASN A 217 7.07 23.51 39.04
CA ASN A 217 8.19 22.74 38.49
C ASN A 217 8.05 21.22 38.62
N MET A 218 6.83 20.71 38.77
CA MET A 218 6.54 19.28 38.86
C MET A 218 5.70 18.81 37.67
N PHE A 219 5.96 17.58 37.21
CA PHE A 219 5.18 16.89 36.20
C PHE A 219 4.86 15.45 36.66
N TYR A 220 3.74 14.90 36.24
CA TYR A 220 3.30 13.57 36.63
C TYR A 220 3.66 12.53 35.57
N VAL A 221 4.27 11.43 35.99
CA VAL A 221 4.61 10.27 35.15
C VAL A 221 4.12 8.98 35.79
N TYR A 222 4.04 7.91 35.01
CA TYR A 222 3.60 6.60 35.48
C TYR A 222 4.70 5.56 35.32
N ASN A 223 5.04 4.83 36.38
CA ASN A 223 6.03 3.74 36.35
C ASN A 223 5.37 2.35 36.33
N ASP A 224 4.25 2.17 37.05
CA ASP A 224 3.47 0.93 37.10
C ASP A 224 2.04 1.13 36.58
N ILE A 225 1.80 0.62 35.37
CA ILE A 225 0.48 0.62 34.72
C ILE A 225 -0.34 -0.64 35.00
N GLU A 226 0.22 -1.66 35.68
CA GLU A 226 -0.53 -2.88 36.01
C GLU A 226 -1.36 -2.71 37.29
N HIS A 227 -0.78 -2.10 38.33
CA HIS A 227 -1.43 -1.99 39.64
C HIS A 227 -1.66 -0.55 40.11
N PHE A 228 -1.05 0.44 39.44
CA PHE A 228 -1.08 1.86 39.84
C PHE A 228 -0.70 2.10 41.30
N LYS A 229 0.18 1.27 41.86
CA LYS A 229 0.57 1.39 43.25
C LYS A 229 1.52 2.59 43.40
N ASP A 230 1.15 3.50 44.29
CA ASP A 230 1.90 4.75 44.53
C ASP A 230 1.99 5.65 43.28
N GLU A 231 1.03 5.57 42.35
CA GLU A 231 0.99 6.36 41.11
C GLU A 231 -0.03 7.53 41.17
N PRO A 232 0.13 8.59 40.35
CA PRO A 232 1.31 8.91 39.53
C PRO A 232 2.51 9.39 40.35
N GLN A 233 3.71 9.14 39.84
CA GLN A 233 4.96 9.68 40.37
C GLN A 233 5.17 11.13 39.92
N GLN A 234 5.72 11.96 40.82
CA GLN A 234 6.05 13.35 40.51
C GLN A 234 7.54 13.49 40.17
N VAL A 235 7.83 14.08 39.01
CA VAL A 235 9.19 14.39 38.55
C VAL A 235 9.39 15.90 38.56
N GLN A 236 10.53 16.35 39.09
CA GLN A 236 10.89 17.75 39.11
C GLN A 236 11.63 18.16 37.82
N ILE A 237 11.15 19.22 37.16
CA ILE A 237 11.73 19.77 35.93
C ILE A 237 11.98 21.26 36.15
N LEU A 238 13.25 21.65 36.35
CA LEU A 238 13.66 23.03 36.59
C LEU A 238 14.09 23.72 35.30
N SER A 239 14.62 22.94 34.36
CA SER A 239 15.18 23.42 33.09
C SER A 239 15.10 22.34 32.02
N GLU A 240 15.39 22.72 30.76
CA GLU A 240 15.46 21.78 29.65
C GLU A 240 16.54 20.69 29.85
N GLU A 241 17.55 20.92 30.69
CA GLU A 241 18.60 19.95 31.03
C GLU A 241 18.11 18.79 31.92
N ASP A 242 16.90 18.90 32.48
CA ASP A 242 16.29 17.83 33.27
C ASP A 242 15.52 16.82 32.40
N VAL A 243 15.35 17.11 31.11
CA VAL A 243 14.67 16.25 30.12
C VAL A 243 15.55 16.10 28.88
N HIS A 244 16.08 14.89 28.65
CA HIS A 244 16.84 14.60 27.43
C HIS A 244 15.99 13.90 26.37
N VAL A 245 16.31 14.14 25.10
CA VAL A 245 15.74 13.41 23.95
C VAL A 245 16.69 12.32 23.45
N THR A 246 16.22 11.41 22.60
CA THR A 246 17.04 10.28 22.12
C THR A 246 18.30 10.73 21.40
N GLU A 247 18.19 11.73 20.51
CA GLU A 247 19.34 12.25 19.76
C GLU A 247 20.45 12.73 20.70
N GLU A 248 20.10 13.44 21.78
CA GLU A 248 21.06 13.92 22.76
C GLU A 248 21.73 12.76 23.50
N VAL A 249 20.96 11.80 23.99
CA VAL A 249 21.49 10.65 24.75
C VAL A 249 22.45 9.83 23.90
N TYR A 250 22.08 9.58 22.64
CA TYR A 250 22.78 8.62 21.79
C TYR A 250 23.86 9.23 20.89
N LYS A 251 23.80 10.53 20.59
CA LYS A 251 24.81 11.22 19.78
C LYS A 251 25.94 11.83 20.62
N ARG A 252 25.68 12.20 21.88
CA ARG A 252 26.69 12.77 22.80
C ARG A 252 27.95 11.90 23.02
N PRO A 253 27.92 10.55 23.00
CA PRO A 253 29.15 9.76 23.10
C PRO A 253 30.18 10.06 22.00
N LEU A 254 29.77 10.64 20.86
CA LEU A 254 30.69 11.10 19.82
C LEU A 254 31.78 12.04 20.35
N PHE A 255 31.48 12.85 21.38
CA PHE A 255 32.45 13.78 21.98
C PHE A 255 33.57 13.09 22.77
N SER A 256 33.33 11.89 23.31
CA SER A 256 34.33 11.10 24.03
C SER A 256 34.88 9.92 23.22
N GLN A 257 34.13 9.46 22.22
CA GLN A 257 34.43 8.34 21.35
C GLN A 257 34.22 8.78 19.89
N PRO A 258 35.23 9.35 19.20
CA PRO A 258 35.08 9.91 17.85
C PRO A 258 34.65 8.91 16.76
N GLN A 259 34.78 7.60 17.03
CA GLN A 259 34.35 6.52 16.14
C GLN A 259 32.93 6.03 16.42
N HIS A 260 32.22 6.63 17.39
CA HIS A 260 30.82 6.35 17.65
C HIS A 260 29.94 7.06 16.62
N ARG A 261 28.98 6.36 16.02
CA ARG A 261 27.94 6.95 15.17
C ARG A 261 26.56 6.57 15.69
N TYR A 262 25.61 7.49 15.56
CA TYR A 262 24.22 7.28 15.89
C TYR A 262 23.34 7.49 14.65
N TYR A 263 22.45 6.54 14.41
CA TYR A 263 21.40 6.63 13.41
C TYR A 263 20.07 6.19 14.02
N ARG A 264 18.97 6.83 13.60
CA ARG A 264 17.62 6.34 13.85
C ARG A 264 17.07 5.74 12.55
N LEU A 265 16.57 4.51 12.65
CA LEU A 265 16.04 3.72 11.55
C LEU A 265 14.71 3.11 11.99
N PRO A 266 13.61 3.87 11.97
CA PRO A 266 12.31 3.42 12.49
C PRO A 266 11.84 2.16 11.75
N LEU A 267 11.72 1.03 12.47
CA LEU A 267 11.17 -0.21 11.94
C LEU A 267 9.76 -0.45 12.51
N PRO A 268 8.82 -0.93 11.68
CA PRO A 268 7.46 -1.19 12.13
C PRO A 268 7.38 -2.34 13.13
N MET A 269 6.48 -2.23 14.10
CA MET A 269 6.22 -3.30 15.07
C MET A 269 5.55 -4.53 14.44
N GLU A 270 4.76 -4.34 13.38
CA GLU A 270 4.04 -5.36 12.61
C GLU A 270 4.30 -5.15 11.10
N GLY A 271 4.32 -6.21 10.29
CA GLY A 271 4.59 -6.10 8.83
C GLY A 271 6.03 -5.74 8.44
N ALA A 272 6.32 -5.65 7.14
CA ALA A 272 7.66 -5.37 6.62
C ALA A 272 7.99 -3.87 6.58
N PRO A 273 9.27 -3.45 6.79
CA PRO A 273 9.68 -2.05 6.68
C PRO A 273 9.33 -1.44 5.32
N LEU A 274 9.12 -0.11 5.29
CA LEU A 274 8.94 0.63 4.05
C LEU A 274 10.25 0.71 3.27
N GLU A 275 10.13 0.90 1.96
CA GLU A 275 11.26 1.01 1.04
C GLU A 275 12.18 2.18 1.41
N GLU A 276 11.63 3.28 1.92
CA GLU A 276 12.42 4.42 2.40
C GLU A 276 13.28 4.06 3.61
N THR A 277 12.81 3.14 4.45
CA THR A 277 13.59 2.62 5.57
C THR A 277 14.78 1.81 5.07
N PHE A 278 14.61 1.00 4.03
CA PHE A 278 15.74 0.30 3.40
C PHE A 278 16.70 1.29 2.72
N ASP A 279 16.19 2.34 2.06
CA ASP A 279 17.01 3.39 1.48
C ASP A 279 17.84 4.13 2.53
N ALA A 280 17.25 4.43 3.69
CA ALA A 280 17.95 5.02 4.83
C ALA A 280 19.07 4.11 5.34
N LEU A 281 18.81 2.80 5.45
CA LEU A 281 19.85 1.82 5.79
C LEU A 281 20.97 1.81 4.75
N VAL A 282 20.64 1.80 3.45
CA VAL A 282 21.64 1.86 2.36
C VAL A 282 22.47 3.14 2.43
N ASN A 283 21.87 4.28 2.76
CA ASN A 283 22.61 5.53 2.98
C ASN A 283 23.60 5.41 4.14
N ILE A 284 23.20 4.80 5.26
CA ILE A 284 24.11 4.51 6.38
C ILE A 284 25.31 3.66 5.91
N LEU A 285 25.07 2.65 5.07
CA LEU A 285 26.13 1.79 4.52
C LEU A 285 27.08 2.58 3.60
N ARG A 286 26.55 3.46 2.74
CA ARG A 286 27.36 4.31 1.85
C ARG A 286 28.21 5.32 2.61
N GLU A 287 27.63 5.93 3.64
CA GLU A 287 28.28 6.96 4.45
C GLU A 287 29.30 6.39 5.44
N THR A 288 29.30 5.08 5.65
CA THR A 288 30.20 4.39 6.57
C THR A 288 31.35 3.71 5.82
N PRO A 289 32.58 4.27 5.83
CA PRO A 289 33.70 3.73 5.04
C PRO A 289 34.05 2.28 5.38
N ASN A 290 33.94 1.90 6.66
CA ASN A 290 34.25 0.54 7.13
C ASN A 290 33.12 -0.47 6.90
N LEU A 291 31.99 -0.07 6.32
CA LEU A 291 30.95 -0.95 5.78
C LEU A 291 30.93 -0.96 4.25
N SER A 292 31.81 -0.18 3.62
CA SER A 292 31.95 -0.08 2.17
C SER A 292 32.90 -1.15 1.61
N LEU A 293 32.79 -1.41 0.30
CA LEU A 293 33.74 -2.26 -0.43
C LEU A 293 35.19 -1.78 -0.37
N MET A 294 35.41 -0.46 -0.20
CA MET A 294 36.73 0.16 -0.22
C MET A 294 37.41 0.14 1.16
N ARG A 295 36.90 -0.66 2.10
CA ARG A 295 37.41 -0.80 3.44
C ARG A 295 38.86 -1.29 3.47
N ASP A 296 39.62 -0.76 4.42
CA ASP A 296 40.92 -1.30 4.81
C ASP A 296 40.75 -2.63 5.57
N GLY A 297 41.06 -3.74 4.90
CA GLY A 297 40.93 -5.09 5.48
C GLY A 297 41.81 -5.36 6.70
N SER A 298 42.76 -4.47 7.03
CA SER A 298 43.58 -4.57 8.24
C SER A 298 42.85 -4.10 9.51
N ARG A 299 41.79 -3.29 9.38
CA ARG A 299 41.00 -2.80 10.51
C ARG A 299 40.00 -3.85 10.98
N PRO A 300 39.55 -3.82 12.26
CA PRO A 300 38.42 -4.63 12.71
C PRO A 300 37.10 -4.12 12.10
N LEU A 301 36.07 -4.97 12.12
CA LEU A 301 34.74 -4.59 11.65
C LEU A 301 34.08 -3.64 12.67
N PRO A 302 33.30 -2.64 12.22
CA PRO A 302 32.52 -1.82 13.13
C PRO A 302 31.51 -2.67 13.89
N ALA A 303 31.33 -2.40 15.18
CA ALA A 303 30.27 -3.00 15.96
C ALA A 303 28.92 -2.38 15.59
N LEU A 304 27.99 -3.20 15.08
CA LEU A 304 26.61 -2.77 14.85
C LEU A 304 25.77 -3.07 16.10
N LEU A 305 25.28 -2.02 16.76
CA LEU A 305 24.44 -2.12 17.96
C LEU A 305 23.02 -1.68 17.64
N PHE A 306 22.08 -2.62 17.68
CA PHE A 306 20.66 -2.39 17.40
C PHE A 306 19.84 -2.32 18.68
N SER A 307 18.96 -1.31 18.80
CA SER A 307 18.06 -1.18 19.96
C SER A 307 16.64 -0.86 19.56
N CYS A 308 15.68 -1.48 20.26
CA CYS A 308 14.27 -1.11 20.26
C CYS A 308 13.77 -1.03 21.71
N GLN A 309 12.46 -0.98 21.96
CA GLN A 309 11.92 -0.94 23.33
C GLN A 309 12.41 -2.11 24.20
N VAL A 310 12.08 -3.35 23.82
CA VAL A 310 12.38 -4.54 24.64
C VAL A 310 13.65 -5.27 24.18
N GLY A 311 14.08 -5.11 22.93
CA GLY A 311 15.24 -5.80 22.38
C GLY A 311 14.94 -7.15 21.70
N VAL A 312 13.66 -7.40 21.37
CA VAL A 312 13.17 -8.65 20.77
C VAL A 312 12.84 -8.45 19.29
N GLY A 313 11.58 -8.13 18.91
CA GLY A 313 11.11 -8.18 17.51
C GLY A 313 11.90 -7.29 16.53
N ARG A 314 11.80 -5.96 16.68
CA ARG A 314 12.50 -4.99 15.81
C ARG A 314 14.02 -5.15 15.85
N THR A 315 14.59 -5.29 17.05
CA THR A 315 16.02 -5.59 17.22
C THR A 315 16.43 -6.83 16.45
N ASN A 316 15.65 -7.92 16.49
CA ASN A 316 15.96 -9.13 15.74
C ASN A 316 15.99 -8.91 14.23
N LEU A 317 15.03 -8.13 13.70
CA LEU A 317 15.03 -7.75 12.29
C LEU A 317 16.28 -6.93 11.94
N GLY A 318 16.65 -5.94 12.76
CA GLY A 318 17.88 -5.17 12.58
C GLY A 318 19.15 -6.03 12.62
N LEU A 319 19.22 -7.00 13.53
CA LEU A 319 20.31 -7.97 13.60
C LEU A 319 20.42 -8.78 12.30
N ILE A 320 19.31 -9.29 11.77
CA ILE A 320 19.33 -10.06 10.51
C ILE A 320 19.81 -9.18 9.35
N LEU A 321 19.34 -7.92 9.26
CA LEU A 321 19.82 -6.96 8.24
C LEU A 321 21.33 -6.72 8.36
N GLY A 322 21.83 -6.52 9.58
CA GLY A 322 23.27 -6.36 9.84
C GLY A 322 24.09 -7.62 9.48
N ALA A 323 23.56 -8.82 9.76
CA ALA A 323 24.19 -10.09 9.41
C ALA A 323 24.29 -10.27 7.89
N LEU A 324 23.24 -9.90 7.14
CA LEU A 324 23.25 -9.91 5.68
C LEU A 324 24.30 -8.93 5.12
N VAL A 325 24.37 -7.70 5.65
CA VAL A 325 25.40 -6.73 5.25
C VAL A 325 26.81 -7.29 5.50
N PHE A 326 27.05 -7.89 6.66
CA PHE A 326 28.37 -8.49 6.95
C PHE A 326 28.71 -9.68 6.06
N HIS A 327 27.72 -10.46 5.64
CA HIS A 327 27.91 -11.53 4.66
C HIS A 327 28.51 -10.98 3.36
N HIS A 328 27.93 -9.91 2.82
CA HIS A 328 28.41 -9.29 1.58
C HIS A 328 29.78 -8.61 1.77
N LEU A 329 30.06 -8.04 2.95
CA LEU A 329 31.32 -7.36 3.25
C LEU A 329 32.53 -8.31 3.37
N GLN A 330 32.38 -9.50 3.95
CA GLN A 330 33.49 -10.46 4.10
C GLN A 330 33.73 -11.32 2.84
N GLY A 331 32.89 -11.16 1.81
CA GLY A 331 32.65 -12.19 0.80
C GLY A 331 31.94 -13.39 1.46
N ALA A 332 31.24 -14.22 0.69
CA ALA A 332 30.65 -15.45 1.21
C ALA A 332 31.75 -16.38 1.77
N SER A 333 32.13 -16.16 3.03
CA SER A 333 33.16 -16.93 3.70
C SER A 333 32.61 -18.34 3.81
N LYS A 334 33.27 -19.26 3.11
CA LYS A 334 33.16 -20.70 3.39
C LYS A 334 33.81 -20.97 4.75
N SER A 335 33.31 -20.36 5.82
CA SER A 335 33.53 -20.93 7.14
C SER A 335 32.94 -22.33 7.11
N PRO A 336 33.61 -23.34 7.70
CA PRO A 336 33.00 -24.66 7.84
C PRO A 336 31.61 -24.45 8.41
N ARG A 337 30.59 -25.07 7.80
CA ARG A 337 29.26 -25.20 8.39
C ARG A 337 29.47 -25.82 9.77
N GLN A 338 29.71 -25.01 10.80
CA GLN A 338 29.34 -25.40 12.14
C GLN A 338 27.87 -25.75 12.02
N GLU A 339 27.45 -26.86 12.62
CA GLU A 339 26.07 -27.29 12.67
C GLU A 339 25.25 -26.24 13.42
N ILE A 340 25.01 -25.09 12.79
CA ILE A 340 23.94 -24.18 13.13
C ILE A 340 22.73 -25.07 12.97
N GLN A 341 22.01 -25.33 14.07
CA GLN A 341 20.77 -26.07 14.07
C GLN A 341 19.92 -25.48 12.94
N LYS A 342 19.81 -26.21 11.83
CA LYS A 342 18.93 -25.83 10.74
C LYS A 342 17.57 -25.62 11.36
N SER A 343 16.94 -24.49 11.08
CA SER A 343 15.56 -24.23 11.53
C SER A 343 14.73 -25.49 11.27
N GLU A 344 14.08 -26.03 12.29
CA GLU A 344 13.32 -27.29 12.18
C GLU A 344 12.23 -27.22 11.11
N HIS A 345 11.78 -26.00 10.75
CA HIS A 345 10.70 -25.76 9.81
C HIS A 345 11.20 -25.12 8.51
N LYS A 346 10.99 -25.85 7.40
CA LYS A 346 11.09 -25.29 6.05
C LYS A 346 9.80 -24.52 5.76
N LEU A 347 9.90 -23.24 5.40
CA LEU A 347 8.75 -22.44 4.99
C LEU A 347 8.38 -22.83 3.55
N ASP A 348 7.37 -23.69 3.42
CA ASP A 348 6.85 -24.14 2.14
C ASP A 348 5.62 -23.31 1.77
N PHE A 349 5.88 -22.10 1.26
CA PHE A 349 4.85 -21.22 0.70
C PHE A 349 5.09 -21.03 -0.79
N GLN A 350 4.04 -21.10 -1.59
CA GLN A 350 4.10 -20.94 -3.05
C GLN A 350 4.75 -19.62 -3.45
N VAL A 351 4.44 -18.53 -2.75
CA VAL A 351 5.01 -17.19 -3.01
C VAL A 351 6.54 -17.15 -2.85
N ILE A 352 7.10 -17.89 -1.87
CA ILE A 352 8.56 -18.00 -1.66
C ILE A 352 9.20 -18.74 -2.83
N GLN A 353 8.60 -19.85 -3.27
CA GLN A 353 9.12 -20.64 -4.39
C GLN A 353 9.09 -19.84 -5.70
N LEU A 354 8.01 -19.08 -5.95
CA LEU A 354 7.91 -18.19 -7.10
C LEU A 354 8.97 -17.09 -7.08
N LEU A 355 9.19 -16.45 -5.92
CA LEU A 355 10.21 -15.41 -5.76
C LEU A 355 11.59 -15.98 -6.11
N ILE A 356 11.95 -17.12 -5.50
CA ILE A 356 13.26 -17.77 -5.69
C ILE A 356 13.46 -18.22 -7.14
N SER A 357 12.42 -18.74 -7.80
CA SER A 357 12.51 -19.20 -9.18
C SER A 357 12.80 -18.08 -10.18
N ARG A 358 12.40 -16.84 -9.85
CA ARG A 358 12.57 -15.66 -10.71
C ARG A 358 13.79 -14.82 -10.35
N LEU A 359 14.26 -14.88 -9.10
CA LEU A 359 15.45 -14.14 -8.67
C LEU A 359 16.75 -14.74 -9.23
N PRO A 360 17.71 -13.90 -9.67
CA PRO A 360 19.06 -14.36 -9.95
C PRO A 360 19.68 -14.99 -8.71
N LYS A 361 20.16 -16.23 -8.82
CA LYS A 361 20.71 -17.02 -7.69
C LYS A 361 19.73 -17.15 -6.50
N GLY A 362 18.42 -17.22 -6.76
CA GLY A 362 17.40 -17.22 -5.71
C GLY A 362 17.60 -18.27 -4.60
N GLN A 363 18.07 -19.48 -4.93
CA GLN A 363 18.33 -20.51 -3.90
C GLN A 363 19.47 -20.10 -2.96
N GLN A 364 20.52 -19.47 -3.50
CA GLN A 364 21.61 -18.93 -2.67
C GLN A 364 21.08 -17.81 -1.76
N VAL A 365 20.26 -16.89 -2.31
CA VAL A 365 19.63 -15.82 -1.52
C VAL A 365 18.81 -16.38 -0.36
N LEU A 366 18.05 -17.45 -0.60
CA LEU A 366 17.27 -18.15 0.43
C LEU A 366 18.17 -18.73 1.52
N ASP A 367 19.18 -19.51 1.12
CA ASP A 367 20.09 -20.18 2.07
C ASP A 367 20.79 -19.15 2.97
N GLU A 368 21.25 -18.03 2.40
CA GLU A 368 21.93 -16.96 3.15
C GLU A 368 21.00 -16.23 4.13
N VAL A 369 19.74 -15.98 3.76
CA VAL A 369 18.74 -15.41 4.67
C VAL A 369 18.38 -16.39 5.78
N ASP A 370 18.22 -17.68 5.46
CA ASP A 370 17.97 -18.72 6.45
C ASP A 370 19.11 -18.83 7.47
N ASP A 371 20.36 -18.77 7.01
CA ASP A 371 21.54 -18.75 7.86
C ASP A 371 21.57 -17.50 8.76
N ALA A 372 21.27 -16.31 8.21
CA ALA A 372 21.21 -15.07 8.98
C ALA A 372 20.09 -15.09 10.04
N VAL A 373 18.91 -15.63 9.70
CA VAL A 373 17.79 -15.81 10.64
C VAL A 373 18.17 -16.79 11.74
N ALA A 374 18.76 -17.94 11.40
CA ALA A 374 19.20 -18.93 12.38
C ALA A 374 20.26 -18.36 13.33
N MET A 375 21.20 -17.57 12.80
CA MET A 375 22.24 -16.89 13.57
C MET A 375 21.67 -15.93 14.62
N CYS A 376 20.59 -15.22 14.29
CA CYS A 376 19.95 -14.21 15.14
C CYS A 376 18.83 -14.77 16.05
N SER A 377 18.51 -16.07 15.95
CA SER A 377 17.28 -16.67 16.49
C SER A 377 17.11 -16.76 18.00
N GLU A 378 18.09 -16.32 18.81
CA GLU A 378 18.13 -16.53 20.27
C GLU A 378 16.89 -16.02 21.01
N MET A 379 16.40 -14.83 20.66
CA MET A 379 15.25 -14.20 21.32
C MET A 379 13.97 -14.29 20.50
N HIS A 380 14.10 -14.35 19.17
CA HIS A 380 12.97 -14.38 18.25
C HIS A 380 13.41 -15.01 16.94
N ASN A 381 12.62 -15.95 16.42
CA ASN A 381 12.85 -16.56 15.11
C ASN A 381 11.67 -16.24 14.19
N ILE A 382 11.92 -15.47 13.13
CA ILE A 382 10.87 -15.02 12.20
C ILE A 382 10.22 -16.23 11.50
N LYS A 383 10.98 -17.29 11.16
CA LYS A 383 10.42 -18.49 10.53
C LYS A 383 9.49 -19.25 11.48
N ASN A 384 9.87 -19.37 12.75
CA ASN A 384 9.01 -19.98 13.75
C ASN A 384 7.74 -19.15 13.95
N ALA A 385 7.84 -17.82 13.97
CA ALA A 385 6.67 -16.95 14.08
C ALA A 385 5.69 -17.14 12.91
N VAL A 386 6.18 -17.24 11.67
CA VAL A 386 5.34 -17.57 10.50
C VAL A 386 4.65 -18.91 10.69
N TYR A 387 5.41 -19.95 11.05
CA TYR A 387 4.91 -21.31 11.21
C TYR A 387 3.90 -21.44 12.35
N GLU A 388 4.18 -20.87 13.52
CA GLU A 388 3.28 -20.87 14.67
C GLU A 388 1.98 -20.13 14.40
N ASN A 389 2.02 -18.98 13.72
CA ASN A 389 0.81 -18.25 13.34
C ASN A 389 -0.01 -19.05 12.31
N LYS A 390 0.64 -19.70 11.34
CA LYS A 390 -0.02 -20.62 10.39
C LYS A 390 -0.68 -21.80 11.10
N LEU A 391 0.00 -22.46 12.03
CA LEU A 391 -0.58 -23.56 12.81
C LEU A 391 -1.76 -23.12 13.67
N LYS A 392 -1.67 -21.94 14.31
CA LYS A 392 -2.79 -21.36 15.07
C LYS A 392 -3.97 -21.07 14.15
N LEU A 393 -3.71 -20.53 12.96
CA LEU A 393 -4.73 -20.26 11.94
C LEU A 393 -5.45 -21.55 11.51
N GLU A 394 -4.70 -22.59 11.17
CA GLU A 394 -5.22 -23.91 10.74
C GLU A 394 -5.94 -24.64 11.88
N GLY A 395 -5.55 -24.40 13.13
CA GLY A 395 -6.16 -24.99 14.32
C GLY A 395 -7.51 -24.38 14.73
N ILE A 396 -7.95 -23.27 14.11
CA ILE A 396 -9.23 -22.64 14.43
C ILE A 396 -10.37 -23.41 13.73
N GLY A 397 -11.11 -24.20 14.52
CA GLY A 397 -12.33 -24.85 14.07
C GLY A 397 -13.48 -23.86 13.85
N GLU A 398 -14.12 -23.43 14.95
CA GLU A 398 -15.17 -22.41 14.92
C GLU A 398 -14.56 -21.01 15.03
N ASP A 399 -14.96 -20.13 14.12
CA ASP A 399 -14.47 -18.76 14.08
C ASP A 399 -15.25 -17.89 15.09
N TYR A 400 -14.52 -17.23 15.98
CA TYR A 400 -15.06 -16.32 16.99
C TYR A 400 -14.35 -14.97 16.89
N GLN A 401 -14.83 -13.93 17.59
CA GLN A 401 -14.25 -12.58 17.45
C GLN A 401 -13.14 -12.31 18.48
N ILE A 402 -12.04 -11.72 18.00
CA ILE A 402 -10.97 -11.13 18.82
C ILE A 402 -10.72 -9.72 18.31
N GLN A 403 -10.73 -8.73 19.21
CA GLN A 403 -10.47 -7.31 18.90
C GLN A 403 -11.35 -6.74 17.77
N GLY A 404 -12.61 -7.19 17.67
CA GLY A 404 -13.55 -6.75 16.63
C GLY A 404 -13.33 -7.37 15.24
N SER A 405 -12.32 -8.22 15.09
CA SER A 405 -12.05 -9.02 13.88
C SER A 405 -12.35 -10.50 14.11
N SER A 406 -12.53 -11.27 13.04
CA SER A 406 -12.55 -12.73 13.11
C SER A 406 -11.20 -13.23 13.64
N THR A 407 -11.21 -14.29 14.45
CA THR A 407 -9.98 -14.91 14.95
C THR A 407 -9.15 -15.47 13.81
N LYS A 408 -9.80 -16.02 12.78
CA LYS A 408 -9.14 -16.44 11.55
C LYS A 408 -8.50 -15.25 10.83
N ASP A 409 -9.23 -14.15 10.68
CA ASP A 409 -8.69 -12.94 10.04
C ASP A 409 -7.49 -12.38 10.82
N TYR A 410 -7.58 -12.36 12.16
CA TYR A 410 -6.49 -11.93 13.03
C TYR A 410 -5.22 -12.76 12.83
N PHE A 411 -5.31 -14.09 12.88
CA PHE A 411 -4.13 -14.95 12.68
C PHE A 411 -3.67 -14.99 11.22
N LEU A 412 -4.57 -14.83 10.25
CA LEU A 412 -4.21 -14.66 8.84
C LEU A 412 -3.34 -13.41 8.66
N GLN A 413 -3.79 -12.26 9.15
CA GLN A 413 -3.03 -11.01 9.07
C GLN A 413 -1.65 -11.13 9.72
N ARG A 414 -1.56 -11.72 10.92
CA ARG A 414 -0.25 -11.96 11.58
C ARG A 414 0.66 -12.91 10.82
N THR A 415 0.09 -13.94 10.19
CA THR A 415 0.84 -14.87 9.33
C THR A 415 1.36 -14.13 8.09
N LEU A 416 0.51 -13.37 7.40
CA LEU A 416 0.87 -12.59 6.22
C LEU A 416 1.92 -11.52 6.53
N GLN A 417 1.77 -10.76 7.62
CA GLN A 417 2.75 -9.77 8.07
C GLN A 417 4.12 -10.40 8.38
N SER A 418 4.12 -11.57 9.05
CA SER A 418 5.37 -12.28 9.36
C SER A 418 6.03 -12.85 8.09
N LEU A 419 5.22 -13.36 7.15
CA LEU A 419 5.67 -13.85 5.86
C LEU A 419 6.22 -12.71 4.99
N GLU A 420 5.53 -11.57 4.96
CA GLU A 420 5.95 -10.36 4.25
C GLU A 420 7.34 -9.92 4.73
N ARG A 421 7.58 -9.86 6.05
CA ARG A 421 8.91 -9.54 6.60
C ARG A 421 10.00 -10.46 6.07
N TYR A 422 9.72 -11.77 6.07
CA TYR A 422 10.67 -12.76 5.59
C TYR A 422 10.94 -12.61 4.08
N LEU A 423 9.90 -12.33 3.29
CA LEU A 423 10.04 -12.03 1.86
C LEU A 423 10.87 -10.76 1.62
N TYR A 424 10.69 -9.69 2.40
CA TYR A 424 11.51 -8.49 2.29
C TYR A 424 12.98 -8.71 2.68
N LEU A 425 13.27 -9.66 3.58
CA LEU A 425 14.66 -10.07 3.83
C LEU A 425 15.28 -10.75 2.60
N LEU A 426 14.53 -11.62 1.91
CA LEU A 426 14.96 -12.21 0.64
C LEU A 426 15.17 -11.16 -0.45
N ILE A 427 14.21 -10.24 -0.60
CA ILE A 427 14.27 -9.15 -1.59
C ILE A 427 15.46 -8.22 -1.29
N PHE A 428 15.67 -7.85 -0.01
CA PHE A 428 16.81 -7.03 0.39
C PHE A 428 18.14 -7.75 0.16
N ASN A 429 18.24 -9.05 0.47
CA ASN A 429 19.46 -9.80 0.18
C ASN A 429 19.72 -9.92 -1.33
N ALA A 430 18.69 -10.09 -2.15
CA ALA A 430 18.81 -10.05 -3.62
C ALA A 430 19.28 -8.67 -4.12
N TYR A 431 18.77 -7.58 -3.54
CA TYR A 431 19.26 -6.23 -3.78
C TYR A 431 20.74 -6.08 -3.40
N LEU A 432 21.18 -6.63 -2.25
CA LEU A 432 22.58 -6.60 -1.84
C LEU A 432 23.48 -7.34 -2.85
N HIS A 433 23.07 -8.52 -3.35
CA HIS A 433 23.82 -9.24 -4.40
C HIS A 433 24.05 -8.41 -5.66
N ASP A 434 23.07 -7.58 -6.04
CA ASP A 434 23.15 -6.75 -7.23
C ASP A 434 23.90 -5.43 -6.99
N GLN A 435 23.55 -4.72 -5.92
CA GLN A 435 23.96 -3.33 -5.70
C GLN A 435 25.19 -3.19 -4.80
N TYR A 436 25.42 -4.12 -3.86
CA TYR A 436 26.59 -4.06 -2.98
C TYR A 436 27.91 -4.08 -3.75
N PRO A 437 28.14 -4.99 -4.74
CA PRO A 437 29.37 -5.02 -5.55
C PRO A 437 29.61 -3.75 -6.39
N GLN A 438 28.56 -2.97 -6.63
CA GLN A 438 28.60 -1.73 -7.43
C GLN A 438 28.68 -0.47 -6.55
N ALA A 439 28.79 -0.63 -5.22
CA ALA A 439 28.73 0.46 -4.24
C ALA A 439 27.40 1.25 -4.26
N PHE A 440 26.29 0.54 -4.43
CA PHE A 440 24.93 1.07 -4.34
C PHE A 440 24.63 2.27 -5.26
N PRO A 441 24.83 2.16 -6.59
CA PRO A 441 24.49 3.23 -7.52
C PRO A 441 22.98 3.54 -7.53
N GLN A 442 22.15 2.57 -7.17
CA GLN A 442 20.71 2.74 -7.00
C GLN A 442 20.29 2.46 -5.57
N ASN A 443 19.30 3.21 -5.10
CA ASN A 443 18.60 2.95 -3.85
C ASN A 443 17.74 1.67 -3.93
N PHE A 444 17.32 1.14 -2.78
CA PHE A 444 16.46 -0.05 -2.71
C PHE A 444 15.11 0.21 -3.36
N SER A 445 14.47 1.35 -3.06
CA SER A 445 13.18 1.75 -3.65
C SER A 445 13.22 1.81 -5.19
N GLN A 446 14.28 2.40 -5.75
CA GLN A 446 14.50 2.52 -7.18
C GLN A 446 14.72 1.15 -7.83
N TRP A 447 15.56 0.31 -7.21
CA TRP A 447 15.82 -1.04 -7.68
C TRP A 447 14.55 -1.91 -7.65
N LEU A 448 13.73 -1.78 -6.61
CA LEU A 448 12.47 -2.50 -6.49
C LEU A 448 11.45 -2.03 -7.53
N CYS A 449 11.38 -0.74 -7.84
CA CYS A 449 10.60 -0.21 -8.96
C CYS A 449 11.07 -0.78 -10.30
N MET A 450 12.39 -0.94 -10.51
CA MET A 450 12.92 -1.58 -11.72
C MET A 450 12.55 -3.08 -11.81
N ASN A 451 12.27 -3.70 -10.66
CA ASN A 451 11.81 -5.09 -10.54
C ASN A 451 10.35 -5.15 -10.08
N ALA A 452 9.48 -4.30 -10.65
CA ALA A 452 8.09 -4.14 -10.21
C ALA A 452 7.25 -5.43 -10.20
N TRP A 453 7.66 -6.47 -10.92
CA TRP A 453 7.04 -7.81 -10.83
C TRP A 453 7.04 -8.35 -9.39
N ILE A 454 7.97 -7.92 -8.53
CA ILE A 454 8.02 -8.28 -7.11
C ILE A 454 6.80 -7.73 -6.38
N TYR A 455 6.35 -6.49 -6.67
CA TYR A 455 5.12 -5.94 -6.09
C TYR A 455 3.89 -6.78 -6.46
N ARG A 456 3.78 -7.20 -7.72
CA ARG A 456 2.68 -8.09 -8.17
C ARG A 456 2.71 -9.44 -7.46
N LEU A 457 3.90 -9.97 -7.20
CA LEU A 457 4.08 -11.23 -6.48
C LEU A 457 3.68 -11.09 -5.00
N LEU A 458 4.12 -10.02 -4.33
CA LEU A 458 3.73 -9.72 -2.95
C LEU A 458 2.23 -9.50 -2.80
N ALA A 459 1.59 -8.88 -3.79
CA ALA A 459 0.13 -8.77 -3.83
C ALA A 459 -0.61 -10.12 -3.95
N SER A 460 0.08 -11.19 -4.34
CA SER A 460 -0.47 -12.55 -4.40
C SER A 460 -0.06 -13.45 -3.24
N MET A 461 0.38 -12.88 -2.10
CA MET A 461 0.75 -13.65 -0.91
C MET A 461 -0.42 -14.46 -0.33
N ASP A 462 -1.65 -13.92 -0.39
CA ASP A 462 -2.83 -14.66 0.02
C ASP A 462 -3.32 -15.56 -1.13
N GLY A 463 -2.79 -16.79 -1.15
CA GLY A 463 -3.23 -17.86 -2.05
C GLY A 463 -4.35 -18.73 -1.49
N SER A 464 -5.01 -18.33 -0.39
CA SER A 464 -5.93 -19.23 0.34
C SER A 464 -7.11 -19.69 -0.50
N GLU A 465 -7.65 -18.85 -1.38
CA GLU A 465 -8.77 -19.19 -2.25
C GLU A 465 -8.45 -20.29 -3.27
N LEU A 466 -7.18 -20.52 -3.61
CA LEU A 466 -6.79 -21.62 -4.51
C LEU A 466 -7.06 -23.01 -3.91
N SER A 467 -7.15 -23.10 -2.59
CA SER A 467 -7.44 -24.35 -1.87
C SER A 467 -8.80 -24.34 -1.17
N ALA A 468 -9.65 -23.34 -1.45
CA ALA A 468 -10.99 -23.27 -0.90
C ALA A 468 -11.84 -24.46 -1.39
N PRO A 469 -12.54 -25.19 -0.50
CA PRO A 469 -13.30 -26.36 -0.89
C PRO A 469 -14.51 -26.01 -1.76
N ALA A 470 -14.80 -26.86 -2.75
CA ALA A 470 -16.01 -26.72 -3.57
C ALA A 470 -17.31 -26.81 -2.74
N SER A 471 -17.28 -27.56 -1.64
CA SER A 471 -18.44 -27.79 -0.76
C SER A 471 -18.97 -26.54 -0.07
N LEU A 472 -18.24 -25.41 -0.07
CA LEU A 472 -18.68 -24.17 0.57
C LEU A 472 -20.08 -23.72 0.11
N ILE A 473 -20.45 -24.01 -1.14
CA ILE A 473 -21.78 -23.72 -1.67
C ILE A 473 -22.82 -24.70 -1.13
N THR A 474 -22.51 -26.00 -1.10
CA THR A 474 -23.44 -27.04 -0.66
C THR A 474 -23.59 -27.14 0.86
N ASP A 475 -22.60 -26.64 1.59
CA ASP A 475 -22.60 -26.42 3.04
C ASP A 475 -23.34 -25.12 3.44
N GLY A 476 -23.75 -24.30 2.46
CA GLY A 476 -24.49 -23.05 2.70
C GLY A 476 -23.64 -21.90 3.23
N ILE A 477 -22.31 -21.99 3.14
CA ILE A 477 -21.37 -20.96 3.56
C ILE A 477 -21.27 -19.85 2.51
N ARG A 478 -21.22 -20.24 1.22
CA ARG A 478 -21.28 -19.34 0.06
C ARG A 478 -22.62 -19.50 -0.65
N VAL A 479 -22.97 -18.48 -1.44
CA VAL A 479 -24.19 -18.49 -2.25
C VAL A 479 -23.86 -18.35 -3.73
N LEU A 480 -24.71 -18.91 -4.59
CA LEU A 480 -24.63 -18.72 -6.03
C LEU A 480 -25.42 -17.46 -6.42
N VAL A 481 -24.76 -16.53 -7.09
CA VAL A 481 -25.40 -15.28 -7.54
C VAL A 481 -25.50 -15.29 -9.06
N SER A 482 -26.70 -15.01 -9.58
CA SER A 482 -26.94 -14.91 -11.02
C SER A 482 -26.06 -13.82 -11.62
N SER A 483 -25.47 -14.08 -12.79
CA SER A 483 -24.70 -13.07 -13.53
C SER A 483 -25.56 -11.84 -13.90
N GLU A 484 -26.88 -12.00 -13.98
CA GLU A 484 -27.83 -10.91 -14.24
C GLU A 484 -28.00 -9.96 -13.05
N PHE A 485 -27.65 -10.37 -11.82
CA PHE A 485 -27.92 -9.62 -10.58
C PHE A 485 -27.41 -8.17 -10.61
N LEU A 486 -26.24 -7.92 -11.23
CA LEU A 486 -25.62 -6.59 -11.33
C LEU A 486 -25.25 -6.20 -12.77
N ALA A 487 -25.57 -7.07 -13.74
CA ALA A 487 -25.28 -6.80 -15.14
C ALA A 487 -26.39 -5.93 -15.75
N THR A 488 -26.35 -4.62 -15.44
CA THR A 488 -27.25 -3.67 -16.10
C THR A 488 -27.03 -3.69 -17.61
N ASP A 489 -28.07 -4.00 -18.37
CA ASP A 489 -28.07 -3.98 -19.84
C ASP A 489 -28.27 -2.55 -20.37
N LEU A 490 -27.17 -1.80 -20.42
CA LEU A 490 -27.14 -0.39 -20.83
C LEU A 490 -27.46 -0.22 -22.31
N LEU A 491 -27.21 -1.26 -23.11
CA LEU A 491 -27.44 -1.25 -24.56
C LEU A 491 -28.78 -1.89 -24.95
N SER A 492 -29.55 -2.39 -23.98
CA SER A 492 -30.82 -3.05 -24.21
C SER A 492 -30.74 -4.22 -25.20
N THR A 493 -29.58 -4.89 -25.29
CA THR A 493 -29.34 -5.97 -26.25
C THR A 493 -29.84 -7.33 -25.77
N SER A 494 -30.21 -7.48 -24.49
CA SER A 494 -30.68 -8.75 -23.93
C SER A 494 -31.91 -9.29 -24.63
N LYS A 495 -32.77 -8.43 -25.20
CA LYS A 495 -33.96 -8.87 -25.94
C LYS A 495 -33.61 -9.53 -27.27
N GLU A 496 -32.64 -8.98 -27.99
CA GLU A 496 -32.26 -9.42 -29.33
C GLU A 496 -31.21 -10.52 -29.31
N MET A 497 -30.18 -10.33 -28.49
CA MET A 497 -28.99 -11.18 -28.44
C MET A 497 -28.99 -12.15 -27.25
N LYS A 498 -30.04 -12.11 -26.40
CA LYS A 498 -30.15 -12.89 -25.15
C LYS A 498 -29.03 -12.63 -24.14
N VAL A 499 -28.29 -11.53 -24.32
CA VAL A 499 -27.18 -11.14 -23.47
C VAL A 499 -27.04 -9.62 -23.40
N ALA A 500 -26.64 -9.15 -22.23
CA ALA A 500 -26.48 -7.73 -21.94
C ALA A 500 -25.23 -7.15 -22.63
N ASN A 501 -25.32 -5.87 -22.97
CA ASN A 501 -24.20 -5.05 -23.44
C ASN A 501 -23.46 -5.59 -24.68
N PHE A 502 -24.15 -6.33 -25.55
CA PHE A 502 -23.60 -6.82 -26.82
C PHE A 502 -23.35 -5.65 -27.79
N ARG A 503 -22.12 -5.51 -28.27
CA ARG A 503 -21.73 -4.44 -29.19
C ARG A 503 -20.63 -4.86 -30.14
N ARG A 504 -20.45 -4.08 -31.19
CA ARG A 504 -19.43 -4.25 -32.23
C ARG A 504 -18.70 -2.93 -32.45
N VAL A 505 -17.37 -2.98 -32.54
CA VAL A 505 -16.57 -1.81 -32.95
C VAL A 505 -16.83 -1.48 -34.42
N SER A 506 -17.13 -0.21 -34.71
CA SER A 506 -17.48 0.24 -36.06
C SER A 506 -16.44 -0.19 -37.09
N LYS A 507 -16.90 -0.78 -38.20
CA LYS A 507 -16.08 -1.29 -39.32
C LYS A 507 -15.04 -2.38 -38.97
N MET A 508 -15.04 -2.93 -37.76
CA MET A 508 -14.11 -3.99 -37.33
C MET A 508 -14.85 -5.29 -37.00
N ALA A 509 -14.21 -6.45 -37.15
CA ALA A 509 -14.77 -7.75 -36.73
C ALA A 509 -14.50 -8.00 -35.24
N LEU A 510 -14.82 -7.01 -34.40
CA LEU A 510 -14.46 -6.96 -32.99
C LEU A 510 -15.72 -6.68 -32.15
N TYR A 511 -16.00 -7.56 -31.19
CA TYR A 511 -17.25 -7.60 -30.44
C TYR A 511 -17.00 -7.67 -28.92
N GLY A 512 -17.94 -7.16 -28.14
CA GLY A 512 -17.90 -7.19 -26.68
C GLY A 512 -19.28 -7.39 -26.06
N MET A 513 -19.36 -8.08 -24.92
CA MET A 513 -20.63 -8.41 -24.26
C MET A 513 -20.46 -8.83 -22.79
N ALA A 514 -21.57 -8.94 -22.05
CA ALA A 514 -21.62 -9.62 -20.75
C ALA A 514 -21.50 -11.15 -20.90
N GLN A 515 -21.41 -11.86 -19.77
CA GLN A 515 -21.28 -13.32 -19.75
C GLN A 515 -22.54 -14.00 -20.32
N PRO A 516 -22.46 -14.75 -21.44
CA PRO A 516 -23.60 -15.48 -21.98
C PRO A 516 -23.83 -16.82 -21.27
N ASN A 517 -25.07 -17.31 -21.32
CA ASN A 517 -25.41 -18.72 -21.12
C ASN A 517 -25.41 -19.50 -22.46
N SER A 518 -25.70 -20.79 -22.43
CA SER A 518 -25.82 -21.65 -23.62
C SER A 518 -26.75 -21.11 -24.71
N GLU A 519 -27.95 -20.61 -24.37
CA GLU A 519 -28.90 -20.04 -25.34
C GLU A 519 -28.31 -18.80 -26.03
N ALA A 520 -27.79 -17.86 -25.23
CA ALA A 520 -27.19 -16.64 -25.75
C ALA A 520 -25.95 -16.92 -26.59
N LEU A 521 -25.13 -17.88 -26.18
CA LEU A 521 -23.97 -18.33 -26.95
C LEU A 521 -24.39 -18.82 -28.35
N ALA A 522 -25.46 -19.62 -28.44
CA ALA A 522 -25.98 -20.10 -29.71
C ALA A 522 -26.54 -18.96 -30.60
N VAL A 523 -27.26 -18.00 -30.00
CA VAL A 523 -27.78 -16.82 -30.72
C VAL A 523 -26.66 -15.95 -31.26
N VAL A 524 -25.64 -15.65 -30.44
CA VAL A 524 -24.49 -14.84 -30.86
C VAL A 524 -23.69 -15.54 -31.95
N MET A 525 -23.43 -16.83 -31.83
CA MET A 525 -22.72 -17.57 -32.88
C MET A 525 -23.51 -17.59 -34.19
N SER A 526 -24.83 -17.81 -34.13
CA SER A 526 -25.70 -17.74 -35.31
C SER A 526 -25.68 -16.36 -35.97
N TYR A 527 -25.68 -15.28 -35.17
CA TYR A 527 -25.57 -13.91 -35.64
C TYR A 527 -24.24 -13.65 -36.36
N LEU A 528 -23.13 -14.15 -35.82
CA LEU A 528 -21.80 -13.91 -36.38
C LEU A 528 -21.53 -14.70 -37.66
N THR A 529 -22.07 -15.91 -37.75
CA THR A 529 -21.92 -16.78 -38.92
C THR A 529 -23.02 -16.61 -39.96
N ASP A 530 -23.90 -15.61 -39.80
CA ASP A 530 -24.98 -15.37 -40.75
C ASP A 530 -24.45 -14.95 -42.13
N GLN A 531 -25.34 -14.91 -43.14
CA GLN A 531 -24.95 -14.53 -44.50
C GLN A 531 -24.47 -13.07 -44.63
N ARG A 532 -24.82 -12.19 -43.68
CA ARG A 532 -24.48 -10.76 -43.74
C ARG A 532 -23.08 -10.49 -43.19
N ARG A 533 -22.68 -11.19 -42.13
CA ARG A 533 -21.40 -11.02 -41.44
C ARG A 533 -20.38 -12.03 -41.96
N GLY A 534 -20.80 -13.28 -42.14
CA GLY A 534 -20.05 -14.32 -42.84
C GLY A 534 -18.73 -14.71 -42.16
N HIS A 535 -18.63 -14.58 -40.83
CA HIS A 535 -17.40 -14.93 -40.12
C HIS A 535 -17.20 -16.45 -40.11
N SER A 536 -16.15 -16.93 -40.78
CA SER A 536 -15.79 -18.35 -40.85
C SER A 536 -15.07 -18.84 -39.60
N THR A 537 -14.28 -17.95 -38.97
CA THR A 537 -13.53 -18.24 -37.76
C THR A 537 -13.81 -17.19 -36.69
N VAL A 538 -13.92 -17.64 -35.45
CA VAL A 538 -14.27 -16.81 -34.30
C VAL A 538 -13.34 -17.18 -33.14
N LEU A 539 -12.61 -16.20 -32.62
CA LEU A 539 -11.89 -16.32 -31.36
C LEU A 539 -12.68 -15.66 -30.24
N TRP A 540 -13.08 -16.46 -29.25
CA TRP A 540 -13.81 -16.03 -28.08
C TRP A 540 -12.89 -15.98 -26.85
N LEU A 541 -12.78 -14.81 -26.23
CA LEU A 541 -11.90 -14.54 -25.09
C LEU A 541 -12.72 -14.13 -23.86
N ASN A 542 -12.70 -14.98 -22.83
CA ASN A 542 -13.33 -14.69 -21.54
C ASN A 542 -12.31 -14.14 -20.54
N LEU A 543 -12.62 -12.97 -19.97
CA LEU A 543 -11.73 -12.17 -19.13
C LEU A 543 -11.96 -12.35 -17.61
N GLN A 544 -12.79 -13.30 -17.20
CA GLN A 544 -13.14 -13.50 -15.79
C GLN A 544 -12.05 -14.25 -15.00
N GLU A 545 -11.73 -13.72 -13.82
CA GLU A 545 -10.81 -14.31 -12.82
C GLU A 545 -11.56 -15.03 -11.68
N GLU A 546 -12.88 -14.93 -11.69
CA GLU A 546 -13.80 -15.60 -10.77
C GLU A 546 -14.33 -16.92 -11.35
N LEU A 547 -14.78 -17.85 -10.49
CA LEU A 547 -15.42 -19.09 -10.93
C LEU A 547 -16.81 -18.82 -11.51
N VAL A 548 -17.13 -19.47 -12.64
CA VAL A 548 -18.41 -19.28 -13.32
C VAL A 548 -18.95 -20.62 -13.81
N LEU A 549 -20.24 -20.88 -13.56
CA LEU A 549 -20.93 -22.10 -13.98
C LEU A 549 -22.29 -21.78 -14.59
N GLU A 550 -22.73 -22.58 -15.55
CA GLU A 550 -24.13 -22.59 -16.00
C GLU A 550 -24.88 -23.69 -15.27
N ALA A 551 -25.99 -23.36 -14.61
CA ALA A 551 -26.85 -24.36 -13.99
C ALA A 551 -28.33 -24.10 -14.30
N ASN A 552 -29.04 -25.15 -14.72
CA ASN A 552 -30.42 -25.07 -15.22
C ASN A 552 -30.66 -23.93 -16.26
N GLY A 553 -29.69 -23.66 -17.14
CA GLY A 553 -29.81 -22.64 -18.19
C GLY A 553 -29.43 -21.21 -17.77
N GLN A 554 -28.97 -20.99 -16.53
CA GLN A 554 -28.58 -19.67 -16.02
C GLN A 554 -27.12 -19.64 -15.54
N MET A 555 -26.46 -18.50 -15.70
CA MET A 555 -25.07 -18.30 -15.28
C MET A 555 -24.97 -17.87 -13.83
N PHE A 556 -24.15 -18.57 -13.05
CA PHE A 556 -23.92 -18.31 -11.63
C PHE A 556 -22.45 -18.11 -11.31
N THR A 557 -22.20 -17.23 -10.33
CA THR A 557 -20.88 -16.98 -9.73
C THR A 557 -20.99 -17.14 -8.22
N PRO A 558 -20.09 -17.90 -7.57
CA PRO A 558 -20.00 -17.95 -6.11
C PRO A 558 -19.73 -16.58 -5.48
N ARG A 559 -20.43 -16.24 -4.39
CA ARG A 559 -20.25 -15.00 -3.61
C ARG A 559 -20.30 -15.28 -2.10
N GLU A 560 -19.66 -14.41 -1.34
CA GLU A 560 -19.84 -14.37 0.12
C GLU A 560 -21.20 -13.72 0.44
N PRO A 561 -22.02 -14.29 1.35
CA PRO A 561 -23.34 -13.75 1.67
C PRO A 561 -23.33 -12.30 2.17
N GLY A 562 -22.24 -11.88 2.82
CA GLY A 562 -22.05 -10.51 3.30
C GLY A 562 -21.66 -9.51 2.22
N CYS A 563 -21.16 -9.97 1.07
CA CYS A 563 -20.61 -9.13 -0.01
C CYS A 563 -21.07 -9.63 -1.40
N LEU A 564 -22.37 -9.54 -1.66
CA LEU A 564 -22.96 -10.05 -2.90
C LEU A 564 -22.46 -9.30 -4.15
N GLU A 565 -22.09 -8.03 -3.99
CA GLU A 565 -21.71 -7.17 -5.10
C GLU A 565 -20.34 -7.49 -5.70
N GLN A 566 -19.42 -8.05 -4.90
CA GLN A 566 -18.04 -8.27 -5.32
C GLN A 566 -17.77 -9.75 -5.63
N PRO A 567 -17.26 -10.06 -6.84
CA PRO A 567 -16.86 -11.42 -7.15
C PRO A 567 -15.70 -11.82 -6.26
N ILE A 568 -15.60 -13.11 -5.96
CA ILE A 568 -14.45 -13.66 -5.25
C ILE A 568 -13.36 -13.86 -6.32
N PRO A 569 -12.28 -13.06 -6.33
CA PRO A 569 -11.21 -13.22 -7.30
C PRO A 569 -10.39 -14.46 -6.94
N VAL A 570 -10.03 -15.26 -7.94
CA VAL A 570 -9.14 -16.42 -7.75
C VAL A 570 -7.84 -16.15 -8.51
N CYS A 571 -6.78 -15.83 -7.76
CA CYS A 571 -5.48 -15.49 -8.31
C CYS A 571 -4.71 -16.73 -8.79
N VAL A 572 -5.08 -17.26 -9.95
CA VAL A 572 -4.40 -18.42 -10.56
C VAL A 572 -3.10 -18.03 -11.28
N GLN A 573 -2.17 -18.98 -11.36
CA GLN A 573 -0.97 -18.84 -12.20
C GLN A 573 -1.24 -19.29 -13.64
N HIS A 574 -2.10 -20.29 -13.80
CA HIS A 574 -2.47 -20.86 -15.09
C HIS A 574 -4.00 -20.97 -15.22
N PRO A 575 -4.59 -20.65 -16.38
CA PRO A 575 -6.04 -20.75 -16.59
C PRO A 575 -6.63 -22.14 -16.33
N HIS A 576 -5.82 -23.21 -16.48
CA HIS A 576 -6.23 -24.58 -16.18
C HIS A 576 -6.67 -24.78 -14.72
N GLN A 577 -6.06 -24.06 -13.77
CA GLN A 577 -6.43 -24.16 -12.35
C GLN A 577 -7.88 -23.68 -12.13
N LEU A 578 -8.32 -22.62 -12.83
CA LEU A 578 -9.72 -22.19 -12.78
C LEU A 578 -10.65 -23.27 -13.34
N GLN A 579 -10.26 -23.93 -14.44
CA GLN A 579 -11.05 -24.99 -15.06
C GLN A 579 -11.20 -26.20 -14.12
N GLU A 580 -10.14 -26.59 -13.40
CA GLU A 580 -10.18 -27.65 -12.40
C GLU A 580 -11.11 -27.31 -11.23
N MET A 581 -11.05 -26.07 -10.73
CA MET A 581 -11.91 -25.59 -9.65
C MET A 581 -13.37 -25.48 -10.09
N GLU A 582 -13.65 -25.01 -11.31
CA GLU A 582 -15.00 -25.00 -11.89
C GLU A 582 -15.55 -26.42 -12.04
N LEU A 583 -14.72 -27.39 -12.46
CA LEU A 583 -15.11 -28.78 -12.56
C LEU A 583 -15.42 -29.39 -11.19
N ALA A 584 -14.60 -29.14 -10.17
CA ALA A 584 -14.84 -29.59 -8.81
C ALA A 584 -16.15 -29.00 -8.24
N LEU A 585 -16.37 -27.69 -8.45
CA LEU A 585 -17.60 -27.02 -8.04
C LEU A 585 -18.84 -27.58 -8.75
N LYS A 586 -18.75 -27.86 -10.05
CA LYS A 586 -19.82 -28.53 -10.80
C LYS A 586 -20.16 -29.88 -10.19
N GLN A 587 -19.16 -30.71 -9.92
CA GLN A 587 -19.34 -32.06 -9.39
C GLN A 587 -20.02 -32.02 -8.01
N ASP A 588 -19.61 -31.09 -7.15
CA ASP A 588 -20.19 -30.90 -5.83
C ASP A 588 -21.66 -30.43 -5.88
N VAL A 589 -21.95 -29.42 -6.70
CA VAL A 589 -23.31 -28.88 -6.89
C VAL A 589 -24.26 -29.95 -7.42
N LEU A 590 -23.84 -30.78 -8.39
CA LEU A 590 -24.67 -31.88 -8.90
C LEU A 590 -24.78 -33.05 -7.93
N GLY A 591 -23.69 -33.36 -7.21
CA GLY A 591 -23.62 -34.49 -6.29
C GLY A 591 -24.41 -34.29 -4.99
N CYS A 592 -24.68 -33.04 -4.59
CA CYS A 592 -25.36 -32.78 -3.33
C CYS A 592 -26.85 -33.17 -3.34
N GLU A 593 -27.51 -33.16 -4.50
CA GLU A 593 -28.97 -33.38 -4.69
C GLU A 593 -29.85 -32.59 -3.70
N LYS A 594 -29.36 -31.44 -3.22
CA LYS A 594 -30.03 -30.56 -2.26
C LYS A 594 -30.60 -29.31 -2.95
N TRP A 595 -31.52 -28.66 -2.27
CA TRP A 595 -31.92 -27.30 -2.61
C TRP A 595 -30.86 -26.34 -2.08
N LEU A 596 -30.29 -25.53 -2.98
CA LEU A 596 -29.24 -24.56 -2.68
C LEU A 596 -29.80 -23.13 -2.72
N GLU A 597 -29.28 -22.25 -1.87
CA GLU A 597 -29.62 -20.83 -1.91
C GLU A 597 -28.95 -20.16 -3.12
N VAL A 598 -29.77 -19.45 -3.88
CA VAL A 598 -29.39 -18.72 -5.08
C VAL A 598 -29.94 -17.31 -5.00
N ILE A 599 -29.15 -16.33 -5.42
CA ILE A 599 -29.56 -14.93 -5.48
C ILE A 599 -29.75 -14.54 -6.94
N THR A 600 -30.95 -14.06 -7.26
CA THR A 600 -31.30 -13.54 -8.57
C THR A 600 -31.56 -12.04 -8.48
N GLU A 601 -31.77 -11.38 -9.63
CA GLU A 601 -32.08 -9.95 -9.69
C GLU A 601 -33.32 -9.56 -8.85
N GLN A 602 -34.26 -10.50 -8.67
CA GLN A 602 -35.57 -10.24 -8.09
C GLN A 602 -35.65 -10.60 -6.60
N ASP A 603 -34.99 -11.68 -6.18
CA ASP A 603 -35.05 -12.22 -4.82
C ASP A 603 -34.04 -13.36 -4.57
N LYS A 604 -33.99 -13.77 -3.30
CA LYS A 604 -33.35 -15.01 -2.83
C LYS A 604 -34.27 -16.20 -3.08
N GLN A 605 -33.77 -17.24 -3.72
CA GLN A 605 -34.53 -18.43 -4.09
C GLN A 605 -33.77 -19.69 -3.71
N MET A 606 -34.51 -20.73 -3.29
CA MET A 606 -33.95 -22.07 -3.17
C MET A 606 -34.12 -22.78 -4.53
N ARG A 607 -33.05 -23.36 -5.06
CA ARG A 607 -33.08 -24.09 -6.33
C ARG A 607 -32.37 -25.43 -6.25
N MET A 608 -32.97 -26.44 -6.87
CA MET A 608 -32.34 -27.74 -7.10
C MET A 608 -31.79 -27.78 -8.52
N PHE A 609 -30.49 -28.04 -8.66
CA PHE A 609 -29.82 -28.07 -9.95
C PHE A 609 -29.87 -29.48 -10.54
N LYS A 610 -30.50 -29.61 -11.72
CA LYS A 610 -30.56 -30.87 -12.47
C LYS A 610 -29.48 -30.94 -13.54
N THR A 611 -29.10 -29.78 -14.06
CA THR A 611 -28.01 -29.63 -15.02
C THR A 611 -27.03 -28.59 -14.53
N CYS A 612 -25.74 -28.84 -14.73
CA CYS A 612 -24.66 -27.92 -14.41
C CYS A 612 -23.51 -28.16 -15.40
N HIS A 613 -22.99 -27.10 -15.98
CA HIS A 613 -21.95 -27.12 -17.00
C HIS A 613 -20.86 -26.10 -16.65
N THR A 614 -19.60 -26.50 -16.88
CA THR A 614 -18.49 -25.55 -16.84
C THR A 614 -18.45 -24.75 -18.13
N LEU A 615 -17.78 -23.59 -18.12
CA LEU A 615 -17.62 -22.79 -19.34
C LEU A 615 -16.92 -23.58 -20.45
N GLU A 616 -15.89 -24.37 -20.10
CA GLU A 616 -15.18 -25.22 -21.05
C GLU A 616 -16.15 -26.17 -21.80
N GLU A 617 -17.07 -26.81 -21.08
CA GLU A 617 -18.06 -27.71 -21.68
C GLU A 617 -19.03 -26.99 -22.64
N LEU A 618 -19.47 -25.77 -22.28
CA LEU A 618 -20.34 -24.97 -23.14
C LEU A 618 -19.65 -24.62 -24.46
N PHE A 619 -18.38 -24.21 -24.40
CA PHE A 619 -17.62 -23.86 -25.60
C PHE A 619 -17.23 -25.09 -26.42
N VAL A 620 -16.95 -26.24 -25.80
CA VAL A 620 -16.77 -27.52 -26.50
C VAL A 620 -18.04 -27.92 -27.25
N HIS A 621 -19.20 -27.80 -26.62
CA HIS A 621 -20.49 -28.06 -27.27
C HIS A 621 -20.70 -27.13 -28.46
N GLN A 622 -20.52 -25.82 -28.28
CA GLN A 622 -20.73 -24.85 -29.35
C GLN A 622 -19.74 -25.03 -30.50
N LYS A 623 -18.49 -25.43 -30.22
CA LYS A 623 -17.47 -25.74 -31.22
C LYS A 623 -17.84 -26.94 -32.09
N SER A 624 -18.61 -27.90 -31.57
CA SER A 624 -19.12 -29.01 -32.38
C SER A 624 -20.11 -28.56 -33.46
N ILE A 625 -20.86 -27.47 -33.19
CA ILE A 625 -21.82 -26.87 -34.13
C ILE A 625 -21.09 -25.90 -35.08
N HIS A 626 -20.15 -25.13 -34.55
CA HIS A 626 -19.34 -24.17 -35.31
C HIS A 626 -17.84 -24.52 -35.19
N PRO A 627 -17.31 -25.36 -36.10
CA PRO A 627 -15.91 -25.83 -36.03
C PRO A 627 -14.86 -24.72 -36.05
N GLY A 628 -15.21 -23.54 -36.59
CA GLY A 628 -14.34 -22.35 -36.62
C GLY A 628 -14.25 -21.57 -35.30
N LEU A 629 -14.93 -22.01 -34.22
CA LEU A 629 -14.88 -21.40 -32.91
C LEU A 629 -13.65 -21.87 -32.11
N SER A 630 -12.89 -20.91 -31.62
CA SER A 630 -11.82 -21.11 -30.63
C SER A 630 -12.17 -20.35 -29.35
N TYR A 631 -11.93 -20.96 -28.20
CA TYR A 631 -12.21 -20.37 -26.88
C TYR A 631 -10.94 -20.34 -26.04
N GLN A 632 -10.69 -19.21 -25.35
CA GLN A 632 -9.62 -19.09 -24.36
C GLN A 632 -10.07 -18.24 -23.17
N ARG A 633 -9.58 -18.60 -21.97
CA ARG A 633 -9.77 -17.86 -20.72
C ARG A 633 -8.50 -17.06 -20.43
N ILE A 634 -8.60 -15.74 -20.34
CA ILE A 634 -7.50 -14.82 -20.00
C ILE A 634 -7.94 -13.94 -18.82
N PRO A 635 -7.76 -14.41 -17.57
CA PRO A 635 -8.18 -13.68 -16.38
C PRO A 635 -7.63 -12.26 -16.32
N MET A 636 -8.50 -11.29 -16.08
CA MET A 636 -8.16 -9.88 -15.91
C MET A 636 -8.83 -9.36 -14.64
N SER A 637 -8.06 -8.66 -13.81
CA SER A 637 -8.58 -8.06 -12.59
C SER A 637 -9.46 -6.85 -12.87
N ASP A 638 -10.51 -6.68 -12.06
CA ASP A 638 -11.46 -5.59 -12.26
C ASP A 638 -10.87 -4.23 -11.89
N CYS A 639 -11.27 -3.17 -12.60
CA CYS A 639 -10.85 -1.76 -12.43
C CYS A 639 -9.34 -1.44 -12.53
N CYS A 640 -8.43 -2.36 -12.23
CA CYS A 640 -6.97 -2.21 -12.33
C CYS A 640 -6.47 -2.17 -13.78
N ALA A 641 -5.27 -1.63 -14.00
CA ALA A 641 -4.53 -1.91 -15.22
C ALA A 641 -4.26 -3.41 -15.32
N PRO A 642 -4.53 -4.05 -16.47
CA PRO A 642 -4.20 -5.46 -16.67
C PRO A 642 -2.72 -5.70 -16.36
N LYS A 643 -2.40 -6.87 -15.79
CA LYS A 643 -1.00 -7.28 -15.66
C LYS A 643 -0.36 -7.35 -17.04
N GLU A 644 0.94 -7.08 -17.12
CA GLU A 644 1.68 -7.04 -18.38
C GLU A 644 1.51 -8.35 -19.17
N GLU A 645 1.45 -9.50 -18.50
CA GLU A 645 1.27 -10.80 -19.14
C GLU A 645 -0.10 -10.94 -19.81
N VAL A 646 -1.12 -10.19 -19.36
CA VAL A 646 -2.44 -10.18 -20.01
C VAL A 646 -2.33 -9.53 -21.40
N PHE A 647 -1.54 -8.47 -21.56
CA PHE A 647 -1.28 -7.88 -22.88
C PHE A 647 -0.54 -8.86 -23.79
N ASP A 648 0.42 -9.62 -23.24
CA ASP A 648 1.15 -10.65 -24.00
C ASP A 648 0.20 -11.73 -24.52
N HIS A 649 -0.65 -12.29 -23.65
CA HIS A 649 -1.61 -13.33 -24.03
C HIS A 649 -2.63 -12.81 -25.05
N LEU A 650 -3.15 -11.59 -24.86
CA LEU A 650 -4.09 -10.98 -25.81
C LEU A 650 -3.44 -10.77 -27.18
N LEU A 651 -2.24 -10.18 -27.22
CA LEU A 651 -1.52 -9.94 -28.48
C LEU A 651 -1.23 -11.25 -29.22
N GLU A 652 -0.76 -12.27 -28.51
CA GLU A 652 -0.44 -13.56 -29.13
C GLU A 652 -1.69 -14.32 -29.59
N ALA A 653 -2.79 -14.27 -28.83
CA ALA A 653 -4.07 -14.84 -29.24
C ALA A 653 -4.60 -14.19 -30.52
N LEU A 654 -4.54 -12.85 -30.63
CA LEU A 654 -4.94 -12.13 -31.84
C LEU A 654 -4.04 -12.47 -33.04
N LYS A 655 -2.71 -12.43 -32.86
CA LYS A 655 -1.73 -12.75 -33.91
C LYS A 655 -1.89 -14.16 -34.44
N SER A 656 -1.97 -15.14 -33.55
CA SER A 656 -2.10 -16.55 -33.92
C SER A 656 -3.39 -16.84 -34.68
N SER A 657 -4.52 -16.24 -34.29
CA SER A 657 -5.78 -16.35 -35.02
C SER A 657 -5.74 -15.67 -36.39
N LEU A 658 -5.16 -14.47 -36.51
CA LEU A 658 -5.04 -13.76 -37.79
C LEU A 658 -4.09 -14.47 -38.78
N ALA A 659 -3.08 -15.17 -38.27
CA ALA A 659 -2.19 -15.97 -39.10
C ALA A 659 -2.91 -17.17 -39.75
N VAL A 660 -3.97 -17.68 -39.11
CA VAL A 660 -4.81 -18.76 -39.64
C VAL A 660 -5.89 -18.22 -40.57
N ASP A 661 -6.61 -17.17 -40.16
CA ASP A 661 -7.66 -16.52 -40.94
C ASP A 661 -7.61 -15.00 -40.76
N PRO A 662 -7.22 -14.22 -41.80
CA PRO A 662 -7.18 -12.76 -41.75
C PRO A 662 -8.56 -12.11 -41.51
N LYS A 663 -9.65 -12.86 -41.68
CA LYS A 663 -11.02 -12.39 -41.45
C LYS A 663 -11.61 -12.90 -40.12
N CYS A 664 -10.77 -13.44 -39.23
CA CYS A 664 -11.20 -13.91 -37.92
C CYS A 664 -11.93 -12.81 -37.13
N ALA A 665 -13.07 -13.18 -36.54
CA ALA A 665 -13.81 -12.31 -35.63
C ALA A 665 -13.38 -12.52 -34.18
N PHE A 666 -13.25 -11.43 -33.43
CA PHE A 666 -12.83 -11.44 -32.03
C PHE A 666 -13.97 -11.04 -31.11
N ILE A 667 -14.21 -11.82 -30.07
CA ILE A 667 -15.25 -11.56 -29.08
C ILE A 667 -14.62 -11.54 -27.70
N PHE A 668 -14.96 -10.52 -26.92
CA PHE A 668 -14.53 -10.35 -25.56
C PHE A 668 -15.72 -10.35 -24.62
N ASN A 669 -15.62 -11.06 -23.50
CA ASN A 669 -16.64 -10.98 -22.46
C ASN A 669 -16.04 -11.00 -21.05
N CYS A 670 -16.77 -10.37 -20.12
CA CYS A 670 -16.57 -10.47 -18.68
C CYS A 670 -17.93 -10.56 -17.98
N HIS A 671 -18.01 -10.41 -16.65
CA HIS A 671 -19.28 -10.56 -15.93
C HIS A 671 -20.40 -9.65 -16.47
N ASN A 672 -20.13 -8.36 -16.72
CA ASN A 672 -21.13 -7.37 -17.13
C ASN A 672 -20.87 -6.72 -18.51
N GLY A 673 -19.77 -7.06 -19.19
CA GLY A 673 -19.43 -6.51 -20.50
C GLY A 673 -18.93 -5.06 -20.51
N LYS A 674 -18.61 -4.49 -19.34
CA LYS A 674 -18.17 -3.09 -19.15
C LYS A 674 -16.64 -3.00 -19.10
N ASP A 675 -16.05 -2.80 -17.92
CA ASP A 675 -14.65 -2.38 -17.71
C ASP A 675 -13.62 -3.31 -18.37
N ARG A 676 -13.58 -4.60 -17.98
CA ARG A 676 -12.63 -5.60 -18.51
C ARG A 676 -12.79 -5.81 -20.02
N THR A 677 -14.04 -5.95 -20.47
CA THR A 677 -14.37 -6.15 -21.90
C THR A 677 -13.93 -4.96 -22.74
N THR A 678 -14.24 -3.73 -22.29
CA THR A 678 -13.85 -2.50 -22.99
C THR A 678 -12.34 -2.36 -23.08
N ALA A 679 -11.61 -2.62 -21.98
CA ALA A 679 -10.16 -2.58 -21.98
C ALA A 679 -9.54 -3.57 -23.00
N ALA A 680 -10.02 -4.81 -23.04
CA ALA A 680 -9.54 -5.81 -24.00
C ALA A 680 -9.91 -5.44 -25.46
N MET A 681 -11.09 -4.86 -25.69
CA MET A 681 -11.47 -4.35 -27.01
C MET A 681 -10.56 -3.21 -27.48
N VAL A 682 -10.12 -2.31 -26.59
CA VAL A 682 -9.17 -1.24 -26.94
C VAL A 682 -7.80 -1.82 -27.27
N ILE A 683 -7.31 -2.78 -26.47
CA ILE A 683 -6.06 -3.51 -26.73
C ILE A 683 -6.11 -4.20 -28.10
N ALA A 684 -7.22 -4.88 -28.41
CA ALA A 684 -7.44 -5.52 -29.69
C ALA A 684 -7.52 -4.51 -30.85
N THR A 685 -8.20 -3.37 -30.64
CA THR A 685 -8.32 -2.30 -31.64
C THR A 685 -6.95 -1.76 -32.03
N LEU A 686 -6.13 -1.40 -31.04
CA LEU A 686 -4.76 -0.92 -31.26
C LEU A 686 -3.91 -1.98 -31.99
N THR A 687 -3.98 -3.23 -31.53
CA THR A 687 -3.26 -4.35 -32.17
C THR A 687 -3.67 -4.49 -33.65
N LEU A 688 -4.97 -4.47 -33.93
CA LEU A 688 -5.50 -4.62 -35.28
C LEU A 688 -5.14 -3.43 -36.18
N TRP A 689 -5.11 -2.19 -35.68
CA TRP A 689 -4.62 -1.04 -36.44
C TRP A 689 -3.13 -1.13 -36.74
N HIS A 690 -2.34 -1.67 -35.83
CA HIS A 690 -0.93 -1.94 -36.09
C HIS A 690 -0.74 -3.02 -37.18
N ILE A 691 -1.62 -4.01 -37.27
CA ILE A 691 -1.55 -5.07 -38.28
C ILE A 691 -2.12 -4.60 -39.63
N ASN A 692 -3.28 -3.95 -39.64
CA ASN A 692 -4.05 -3.63 -40.84
C ASN A 692 -3.84 -2.20 -41.37
N GLY A 693 -3.22 -1.32 -40.57
CA GLY A 693 -3.11 0.11 -40.84
C GLY A 693 -4.04 0.93 -39.94
N PHE A 694 -3.58 2.14 -39.58
CA PHE A 694 -4.38 3.09 -38.82
C PHE A 694 -5.45 3.73 -39.71
N PRO A 695 -6.64 4.02 -39.15
CA PRO A 695 -7.65 4.80 -39.87
C PRO A 695 -7.14 6.23 -40.14
N GLU A 696 -7.61 6.84 -41.24
CA GLU A 696 -7.43 8.28 -41.48
C GLU A 696 -8.13 9.05 -40.36
N CYS A 697 -7.37 9.61 -39.44
CA CYS A 697 -7.90 10.45 -38.35
C CYS A 697 -7.99 11.90 -38.85
N GLU A 698 -9.20 12.43 -39.00
CA GLU A 698 -9.40 13.86 -39.21
C GLU A 698 -8.95 14.63 -37.96
N GLU A 699 -8.29 15.78 -38.14
CA GLU A 699 -7.79 16.64 -37.06
C GLU A 699 -8.91 17.47 -36.40
N ASP A 700 -10.05 16.85 -36.10
CA ASP A 700 -11.15 17.57 -35.46
C ASP A 700 -10.93 17.60 -33.94
N GLU A 701 -10.25 18.66 -33.48
CA GLU A 701 -10.23 19.01 -32.06
C GLU A 701 -11.65 19.38 -31.60
N ILE A 702 -12.29 18.47 -30.86
CA ILE A 702 -13.58 18.76 -30.23
C ILE A 702 -13.41 19.97 -29.28
N VAL A 703 -14.17 21.04 -29.57
CA VAL A 703 -14.09 22.36 -28.92
C VAL A 703 -14.47 22.29 -27.43
N SER A 704 -13.70 23.02 -26.63
CA SER A 704 -13.56 22.87 -25.17
C SER A 704 -14.68 23.53 -24.34
N VAL A 705 -15.25 22.76 -23.40
CA VAL A 705 -15.94 23.25 -22.18
C VAL A 705 -14.91 23.49 -21.04
N PRO A 706 -15.27 24.20 -19.95
CA PRO A 706 -14.41 24.26 -18.75
C PRO A 706 -14.02 22.85 -18.29
N ASP A 707 -12.76 22.62 -17.90
CA ASP A 707 -12.16 21.31 -17.57
C ASP A 707 -11.91 20.34 -18.75
N ALA A 708 -11.95 20.81 -20.01
CA ALA A 708 -11.67 19.97 -21.19
C ALA A 708 -10.34 19.21 -21.15
N LYS A 709 -9.33 19.69 -20.39
CA LYS A 709 -8.06 18.96 -20.26
C LYS A 709 -8.23 17.55 -19.70
N TYR A 710 -9.15 17.34 -18.75
CA TYR A 710 -9.35 16.02 -18.13
C TYR A 710 -10.16 15.09 -19.04
N THR A 711 -11.12 15.62 -19.80
CA THR A 711 -11.81 14.83 -20.83
C THR A 711 -10.88 14.50 -21.99
N LYS A 712 -9.86 15.34 -22.27
CA LYS A 712 -8.72 15.03 -23.15
C LYS A 712 -7.70 14.05 -22.54
N GLY A 713 -7.83 13.65 -21.27
CA GLY A 713 -6.88 12.77 -20.60
C GLY A 713 -5.52 13.42 -20.30
N GLU A 714 -5.43 14.75 -20.28
CA GLU A 714 -4.20 15.52 -20.04
C GLU A 714 -3.94 15.70 -18.54
N PHE A 715 -3.90 14.60 -17.80
CA PHE A 715 -3.46 14.58 -16.40
C PHE A 715 -1.95 14.79 -16.32
N GLU A 716 -1.44 15.52 -15.33
CA GLU A 716 -0.01 15.84 -15.22
C GLU A 716 0.88 14.59 -15.29
N VAL A 717 0.52 13.54 -14.55
CA VAL A 717 1.26 12.27 -14.55
C VAL A 717 1.21 11.53 -15.89
N VAL A 718 0.09 11.61 -16.63
CA VAL A 718 0.02 11.10 -18.01
C VAL A 718 0.96 11.87 -18.91
N MET A 719 1.01 13.20 -18.76
CA MET A 719 1.90 14.05 -19.56
C MET A 719 3.37 13.82 -19.21
N GLN A 720 3.71 13.44 -17.98
CA GLN A 720 5.06 12.97 -17.64
C GLN A 720 5.44 11.72 -18.45
N VAL A 721 4.55 10.72 -18.53
CA VAL A 721 4.78 9.52 -19.36
C VAL A 721 4.88 9.90 -20.85
N VAL A 722 3.98 10.73 -21.36
CA VAL A 722 3.99 11.18 -22.76
C VAL A 722 5.31 11.86 -23.14
N ARG A 723 5.88 12.68 -22.25
CA ARG A 723 7.19 13.33 -22.48
C ARG A 723 8.35 12.35 -22.49
N LEU A 724 8.23 11.23 -21.77
CA LEU A 724 9.25 10.18 -21.72
C LEU A 724 9.25 9.31 -22.99
N LEU A 725 8.09 9.13 -23.64
CA LEU A 725 7.92 8.22 -24.76
C LEU A 725 8.32 8.84 -26.12
N PRO A 726 8.97 8.07 -27.02
CA PRO A 726 9.15 8.48 -28.41
C PRO A 726 7.79 8.72 -29.09
N ASP A 727 7.65 9.85 -29.80
CA ASP A 727 6.39 10.28 -30.42
C ASP A 727 5.18 10.26 -29.45
N GLY A 728 5.40 10.50 -28.14
CA GLY A 728 4.41 10.23 -27.11
C GLY A 728 3.05 10.90 -27.33
N HIS A 729 3.01 12.11 -27.89
CA HIS A 729 1.75 12.78 -28.23
C HIS A 729 0.95 12.04 -29.31
N ARG A 730 1.64 11.48 -30.33
CA ARG A 730 1.01 10.66 -31.37
C ARG A 730 0.48 9.36 -30.76
N VAL A 731 1.32 8.68 -29.98
CA VAL A 731 0.96 7.42 -29.31
C VAL A 731 -0.26 7.59 -28.40
N LYS A 732 -0.31 8.68 -27.61
CA LYS A 732 -1.48 9.01 -26.79
C LYS A 732 -2.72 9.28 -27.64
N ARG A 733 -2.60 10.10 -28.68
CA ARG A 733 -3.72 10.43 -29.58
C ARG A 733 -4.35 9.18 -30.18
N GLU A 734 -3.54 8.24 -30.66
CA GLU A 734 -4.01 6.97 -31.20
C GLU A 734 -4.79 6.14 -30.15
N VAL A 735 -4.35 6.15 -28.88
CA VAL A 735 -5.10 5.52 -27.78
C VAL A 735 -6.41 6.25 -27.51
N ASP A 736 -6.43 7.57 -27.56
CA ASP A 736 -7.64 8.37 -27.37
C ASP A 736 -8.69 8.05 -28.43
N VAL A 737 -8.28 7.96 -29.71
CA VAL A 737 -9.16 7.56 -30.81
C VAL A 737 -9.62 6.12 -30.64
N ALA A 738 -8.76 5.19 -30.20
CA ALA A 738 -9.16 3.81 -29.95
C ALA A 738 -10.22 3.72 -28.84
N LEU A 739 -10.08 4.52 -27.78
CA LEU A 739 -11.08 4.65 -26.73
C LEU A 739 -12.40 5.21 -27.28
N ASP A 740 -12.34 6.28 -28.07
CA ASP A 740 -13.53 6.91 -28.66
C ASP A 740 -14.30 5.93 -29.55
N VAL A 741 -13.60 5.21 -30.45
CA VAL A 741 -14.22 4.26 -31.39
C VAL A 741 -14.81 3.03 -30.68
N VAL A 742 -14.19 2.55 -29.60
CA VAL A 742 -14.75 1.45 -28.80
C VAL A 742 -15.95 1.93 -27.98
N SER A 743 -15.92 3.16 -27.47
CA SER A 743 -16.96 3.75 -26.64
C SER A 743 -18.12 4.37 -27.43
N GLU A 744 -18.00 4.65 -28.73
CA GLU A 744 -19.06 5.20 -29.58
C GLU A 744 -20.38 4.39 -29.48
N THR A 745 -20.26 3.08 -29.27
CA THR A 745 -21.38 2.15 -29.14
C THR A 745 -21.90 1.96 -27.72
N MET A 746 -21.22 2.54 -26.72
CA MET A 746 -21.66 2.60 -25.32
C MET A 746 -22.37 3.94 -25.05
N THR A 747 -23.42 3.95 -24.22
CA THR A 747 -24.13 5.19 -23.85
C THR A 747 -23.15 6.25 -23.29
N PRO A 748 -23.26 7.53 -23.71
CA PRO A 748 -22.09 8.24 -24.24
C PRO A 748 -21.16 8.94 -23.23
N MET A 749 -21.19 8.63 -21.93
CA MET A 749 -20.40 9.43 -20.95
C MET A 749 -19.87 8.61 -19.76
N HIS A 750 -20.72 7.87 -19.05
CA HIS A 750 -20.36 7.29 -17.74
C HIS A 750 -19.36 6.11 -17.77
N TYR A 751 -18.92 5.66 -18.95
CA TYR A 751 -18.01 4.50 -19.11
C TYR A 751 -16.78 4.78 -19.95
N HIS A 752 -16.61 6.01 -20.45
CA HIS A 752 -15.42 6.38 -21.19
C HIS A 752 -14.24 6.54 -20.21
N LEU A 753 -13.10 5.88 -20.49
CA LEU A 753 -11.99 5.78 -19.53
C LEU A 753 -11.46 7.15 -19.09
N ARG A 754 -11.30 8.11 -20.00
CA ARG A 754 -10.83 9.47 -19.67
C ARG A 754 -11.79 10.20 -18.72
N GLU A 755 -13.09 9.96 -18.84
CA GLU A 755 -14.12 10.63 -18.03
C GLU A 755 -14.35 9.93 -16.69
N ILE A 756 -14.27 8.60 -16.65
CA ILE A 756 -14.45 7.84 -15.40
C ILE A 756 -13.33 8.14 -14.40
N ILE A 757 -12.09 8.39 -14.86
CA ILE A 757 -10.97 8.80 -14.01
C ILE A 757 -11.35 10.03 -13.16
N ILE A 758 -11.70 11.14 -13.83
CA ILE A 758 -11.96 12.41 -13.15
C ILE A 758 -13.31 12.41 -12.42
N SER A 759 -14.33 11.73 -12.95
CA SER A 759 -15.64 11.65 -12.30
C SER A 759 -15.61 10.79 -11.03
N THR A 760 -14.85 9.68 -11.00
CA THR A 760 -14.64 8.91 -9.77
C THR A 760 -13.83 9.72 -8.76
N TYR A 761 -12.77 10.43 -9.19
CA TYR A 761 -12.01 11.30 -8.28
C TYR A 761 -12.90 12.38 -7.64
N ARG A 762 -13.77 13.03 -8.41
CA ARG A 762 -14.68 14.08 -7.89
C ARG A 762 -15.68 13.55 -6.86
N GLN A 763 -16.06 12.27 -6.94
CA GLN A 763 -16.97 11.65 -5.98
C GLN A 763 -16.36 11.47 -4.59
N ILE A 764 -15.03 11.53 -4.44
CA ILE A 764 -14.34 11.42 -3.14
C ILE A 764 -14.87 12.48 -2.16
N LYS A 765 -15.09 13.71 -2.64
CA LYS A 765 -15.63 14.81 -1.82
C LYS A 765 -17.09 14.59 -1.38
N MET A 766 -17.80 13.69 -2.05
CA MET A 766 -19.19 13.32 -1.76
C MET A 766 -19.30 11.99 -0.99
N ALA A 767 -18.16 11.37 -0.65
CA ALA A 767 -18.12 10.13 0.10
C ALA A 767 -18.75 10.29 1.49
N LYS A 768 -19.48 9.27 1.93
CA LYS A 768 -20.18 9.29 3.22
C LYS A 768 -19.28 8.86 4.38
N SER A 769 -18.26 8.05 4.08
CA SER A 769 -17.29 7.54 5.04
C SER A 769 -15.87 7.68 4.50
N GLU A 770 -14.88 7.62 5.39
CA GLU A 770 -13.47 7.61 4.99
C GLU A 770 -13.11 6.37 4.18
N ALA A 771 -13.68 5.20 4.52
CA ALA A 771 -13.50 3.97 3.76
C ALA A 771 -14.02 4.11 2.32
N ASP A 772 -15.20 4.71 2.14
CA ASP A 772 -15.73 5.01 0.80
C ASP A 772 -14.82 5.97 0.03
N ALA A 773 -14.29 7.00 0.71
CA ALA A 773 -13.38 7.97 0.11
C ALA A 773 -12.06 7.32 -0.35
N GLN A 774 -11.48 6.45 0.49
CA GLN A 774 -10.27 5.69 0.16
C GLN A 774 -10.51 4.73 -1.01
N TRP A 775 -11.65 4.05 -1.05
CA TRP A 775 -12.01 3.16 -2.15
C TRP A 775 -12.23 3.91 -3.47
N LEU A 776 -12.94 5.04 -3.45
CA LEU A 776 -13.10 5.91 -4.62
C LEU A 776 -11.75 6.44 -5.11
N ARG A 777 -10.86 6.84 -4.19
CA ARG A 777 -9.50 7.27 -4.52
C ARG A 777 -8.74 6.15 -5.22
N LEU A 778 -8.69 4.95 -4.64
CA LEU A 778 -8.06 3.79 -5.26
C LEU A 778 -8.60 3.53 -6.67
N ARG A 779 -9.93 3.52 -6.83
CA ARG A 779 -10.58 3.25 -8.12
C ARG A 779 -10.21 4.31 -9.18
N SER A 780 -10.18 5.58 -8.79
CA SER A 780 -9.76 6.66 -9.70
C SER A 780 -8.30 6.51 -10.17
N LEU A 781 -7.40 6.10 -9.27
CA LEU A 781 -5.99 5.85 -9.58
C LEU A 781 -5.81 4.60 -10.45
N GLN A 782 -6.59 3.54 -10.22
CA GLN A 782 -6.57 2.33 -11.04
C GLN A 782 -7.02 2.61 -12.49
N TYR A 783 -8.04 3.46 -12.69
CA TYR A 783 -8.42 3.90 -14.03
C TYR A 783 -7.35 4.77 -14.69
N LEU A 784 -6.69 5.64 -13.93
CA LEU A 784 -5.58 6.47 -14.42
C LEU A 784 -4.41 5.61 -14.86
N GLU A 785 -4.03 4.61 -14.06
CA GLU A 785 -3.00 3.64 -14.39
C GLU A 785 -3.36 2.84 -15.64
N ARG A 786 -4.61 2.37 -15.76
CA ARG A 786 -5.07 1.65 -16.96
C ARG A 786 -4.87 2.47 -18.22
N TYR A 787 -5.19 3.77 -18.17
CA TYR A 787 -4.98 4.66 -19.30
C TYR A 787 -3.49 4.81 -19.65
N ILE A 788 -2.62 4.95 -18.65
CA ILE A 788 -1.16 4.96 -18.84
C ILE A 788 -0.67 3.65 -19.49
N TYR A 789 -1.16 2.49 -19.03
CA TYR A 789 -0.79 1.19 -19.60
C TYR A 789 -1.22 1.03 -21.07
N LEU A 790 -2.38 1.57 -21.47
CA LEU A 790 -2.78 1.58 -22.88
C LEU A 790 -1.83 2.42 -23.75
N ILE A 791 -1.36 3.57 -23.23
CA ILE A 791 -0.37 4.43 -23.90
C ILE A 791 0.98 3.70 -24.01
N LEU A 792 1.44 3.07 -22.93
CA LEU A 792 2.67 2.28 -22.91
C LEU A 792 2.59 1.09 -23.88
N PHE A 793 1.47 0.38 -23.91
CA PHE A 793 1.25 -0.73 -24.83
C PHE A 793 1.24 -0.26 -26.29
N ASN A 794 0.60 0.86 -26.61
CA ASN A 794 0.64 1.40 -27.97
C ASN A 794 2.06 1.84 -28.37
N CYS A 795 2.84 2.42 -27.44
CA CYS A 795 4.25 2.74 -27.68
C CYS A 795 5.06 1.47 -27.99
N TYR A 796 4.89 0.43 -27.18
CA TYR A 796 5.48 -0.89 -27.42
C TYR A 796 5.11 -1.44 -28.81
N LEU A 797 3.82 -1.37 -29.19
CA LEU A 797 3.37 -1.84 -30.49
C LEU A 797 4.10 -1.14 -31.64
N HIS A 798 4.31 0.18 -31.56
CA HIS A 798 5.13 0.92 -32.55
C HIS A 798 6.59 0.46 -32.57
N LEU A 799 7.23 0.41 -31.40
CA LEU A 799 8.68 0.19 -31.29
C LEU A 799 9.09 -1.23 -31.69
N GLU A 800 8.29 -2.23 -31.34
CA GLU A 800 8.60 -3.65 -31.55
C GLU A 800 7.96 -4.20 -32.85
N LYS A 801 7.19 -3.40 -33.59
CA LYS A 801 6.58 -3.79 -34.88
C LYS A 801 7.60 -4.29 -35.90
N LYS A 802 8.74 -3.60 -36.01
CA LYS A 802 9.82 -3.94 -36.95
C LYS A 802 10.38 -5.34 -36.70
N ASP A 803 10.34 -5.79 -35.46
CA ASP A 803 10.83 -7.10 -35.01
C ASP A 803 9.67 -8.10 -34.87
N SER A 804 8.49 -7.79 -35.44
CA SER A 804 7.28 -8.61 -35.38
C SER A 804 6.83 -8.96 -33.96
N TRP A 805 7.06 -8.06 -33.00
CA TRP A 805 6.73 -8.25 -31.58
C TRP A 805 7.33 -9.55 -30.99
N ARG A 806 8.58 -9.86 -31.32
CA ARG A 806 9.32 -11.02 -30.77
C ARG A 806 9.56 -10.89 -29.27
N ARG A 807 9.91 -9.70 -28.81
CA ARG A 807 9.97 -9.37 -27.39
C ARG A 807 8.53 -9.11 -26.93
N SER A 808 8.11 -9.75 -25.84
CA SER A 808 6.77 -9.55 -25.29
C SER A 808 6.63 -8.17 -24.61
N PHE A 809 5.42 -7.68 -24.43
CA PHE A 809 5.14 -6.44 -23.69
C PHE A 809 5.67 -6.53 -22.25
N SER A 810 5.50 -7.65 -21.55
CA SER A 810 6.07 -7.83 -20.20
C SER A 810 7.58 -7.71 -20.19
N GLN A 811 8.25 -8.33 -21.17
CA GLN A 811 9.70 -8.21 -21.32
C GLN A 811 10.13 -6.79 -21.69
N TRP A 812 9.36 -6.08 -22.53
CA TRP A 812 9.63 -4.70 -22.89
C TRP A 812 9.44 -3.75 -21.70
N MET A 813 8.38 -3.95 -20.90
CA MET A 813 8.16 -3.21 -19.67
C MET A 813 9.33 -3.40 -18.70
N TYR A 814 9.83 -4.62 -18.53
CA TYR A 814 10.97 -4.92 -17.67
C TYR A 814 12.32 -4.40 -18.23
N GLN A 815 12.60 -4.60 -19.51
CA GLN A 815 13.92 -4.30 -20.08
C GLN A 815 14.07 -2.84 -20.53
N VAL A 816 12.97 -2.18 -20.89
CA VAL A 816 12.96 -0.83 -21.49
C VAL A 816 12.23 0.16 -20.61
N ALA A 817 10.93 -0.05 -20.36
CA ALA A 817 10.10 0.94 -19.64
C ALA A 817 10.57 1.18 -18.20
N ALA A 818 10.91 0.10 -17.48
CA ALA A 818 11.43 0.16 -16.12
C ALA A 818 12.71 1.00 -16.03
N ARG A 819 13.64 0.79 -16.97
CA ARG A 819 14.90 1.54 -17.06
C ARG A 819 14.71 2.98 -17.48
N ALA A 820 13.65 3.27 -18.25
CA ALA A 820 13.26 4.63 -18.60
C ALA A 820 12.59 5.38 -17.42
N GLY A 821 12.34 4.72 -16.29
CA GLY A 821 11.74 5.34 -15.10
C GLY A 821 10.22 5.28 -15.07
N VAL A 822 9.56 4.49 -15.93
CA VAL A 822 8.09 4.38 -15.97
C VAL A 822 7.52 3.91 -14.63
N TYR A 823 8.12 2.89 -14.01
CA TYR A 823 7.64 2.42 -12.70
C TYR A 823 7.90 3.42 -11.56
N ALA A 824 8.90 4.30 -11.68
CA ALA A 824 9.08 5.38 -10.69
C ALA A 824 7.92 6.39 -10.77
N ILE A 825 7.45 6.72 -11.99
CA ILE A 825 6.25 7.54 -12.20
C ILE A 825 5.01 6.83 -11.65
N LEU A 826 4.85 5.52 -11.93
CA LEU A 826 3.73 4.75 -11.41
C LEU A 826 3.78 4.57 -9.88
N ASN A 827 4.96 4.60 -9.26
CA ASN A 827 5.11 4.52 -7.81
C ASN A 827 4.84 5.84 -7.07
N HIS A 828 4.54 6.90 -7.82
CA HIS A 828 4.07 8.20 -7.31
C HIS A 828 2.84 8.62 -8.13
N LEU A 829 1.88 7.71 -8.29
CA LEU A 829 0.69 7.98 -9.10
C LEU A 829 -0.33 8.81 -8.32
N GLY A 830 -0.66 9.99 -8.81
CA GLY A 830 -1.66 10.84 -8.18
C GLY A 830 -2.14 11.96 -9.08
N PHE A 831 -3.04 12.77 -8.54
CA PHE A 831 -3.50 14.00 -9.17
C PHE A 831 -2.82 15.19 -8.49
N SER A 832 -1.54 15.41 -8.84
CA SER A 832 -0.70 16.48 -8.27
C SER A 832 -1.32 17.88 -8.40
N GLU A 833 -2.24 18.07 -9.34
CA GLU A 833 -2.99 19.30 -9.51
C GLU A 833 -4.04 19.55 -8.40
N PHE A 834 -4.37 18.55 -7.60
CA PHE A 834 -5.42 18.60 -6.58
C PHE A 834 -4.96 18.23 -5.18
N GLU A 835 -4.05 17.26 -5.05
CA GLU A 835 -3.53 16.76 -3.78
C GLU A 835 -2.06 16.35 -3.93
N ASN A 836 -1.31 16.37 -2.83
CA ASN A 836 0.05 15.85 -2.84
C ASN A 836 0.00 14.31 -2.85
N PRO A 837 0.55 13.63 -3.86
CA PRO A 837 0.49 12.17 -3.93
C PRO A 837 1.16 11.47 -2.73
N ASP A 838 2.15 12.10 -2.10
CA ASP A 838 2.84 11.55 -0.92
C ASP A 838 1.92 11.42 0.32
N ASP A 839 0.82 12.19 0.35
CA ASP A 839 -0.16 12.14 1.44
C ASP A 839 -1.00 10.84 1.38
N SER A 840 -1.03 10.14 0.24
CA SER A 840 -1.80 8.92 0.07
C SER A 840 -0.90 7.69 -0.13
N PRO A 841 -1.02 6.64 0.71
CA PRO A 841 -0.28 5.39 0.47
C PRO A 841 -0.63 4.77 -0.89
N MET A 842 -1.84 5.02 -1.40
CA MET A 842 -2.31 4.51 -2.68
C MET A 842 -1.57 5.09 -3.90
N ALA A 843 -0.75 6.13 -3.73
CA ALA A 843 0.12 6.59 -4.82
C ALA A 843 1.21 5.57 -5.16
N ARG A 844 1.59 4.72 -4.20
CA ARG A 844 2.69 3.75 -4.32
C ARG A 844 2.20 2.40 -4.82
N LEU A 845 3.04 1.73 -5.62
CA LEU A 845 2.78 0.38 -6.16
C LEU A 845 2.52 -0.63 -5.05
N ARG A 846 3.32 -0.57 -3.98
CA ARG A 846 3.23 -1.47 -2.82
C ARG A 846 1.82 -1.61 -2.27
N PHE A 847 1.11 -0.49 -2.15
CA PHE A 847 -0.25 -0.47 -1.60
C PHE A 847 -1.28 -0.65 -2.71
N ARG A 848 -1.18 0.13 -3.79
CA ARG A 848 -2.20 0.16 -4.86
C ARG A 848 -2.40 -1.16 -5.60
N TRP A 849 -1.38 -2.00 -5.66
CA TRP A 849 -1.47 -3.31 -6.32
C TRP A 849 -1.89 -4.46 -5.41
N LEU A 850 -2.05 -4.24 -4.10
CA LEU A 850 -2.63 -5.25 -3.22
C LEU A 850 -4.06 -5.59 -3.66
N PRO A 851 -4.57 -6.80 -3.34
CA PRO A 851 -5.98 -7.09 -3.50
C PRO A 851 -6.77 -6.16 -2.55
N HIS A 852 -7.63 -5.32 -3.10
CA HIS A 852 -8.52 -4.46 -2.31
C HIS A 852 -9.95 -4.93 -2.49
N SER A 853 -10.55 -5.45 -1.43
CA SER A 853 -11.99 -5.64 -1.36
C SER A 853 -12.61 -4.51 -0.54
N VAL A 854 -13.86 -4.15 -0.84
CA VAL A 854 -14.60 -3.14 -0.03
C VAL A 854 -14.92 -3.72 1.35
N GLN A 855 -14.93 -5.04 1.48
CA GLN A 855 -15.16 -5.78 2.71
C GLN A 855 -14.18 -6.97 2.76
N SER A 856 -13.59 -7.24 3.94
CA SER A 856 -12.73 -8.41 4.14
C SER A 856 -13.48 -9.68 3.74
N ILE A 857 -12.96 -10.41 2.75
CA ILE A 857 -13.50 -11.72 2.36
C ILE A 857 -12.95 -12.73 3.37
N PRO A 858 -13.79 -13.50 4.08
CA PRO A 858 -13.32 -14.49 5.04
C PRO A 858 -12.47 -15.55 4.35
N MET A 859 -11.35 -15.93 4.97
CA MET A 859 -10.51 -17.03 4.48
C MET A 859 -11.26 -18.36 4.53
N ARG A 860 -11.37 -19.04 3.38
CA ARG A 860 -12.06 -20.35 3.27
C ARG A 860 -11.16 -21.54 2.96
N GLY A 861 -9.98 -21.31 2.37
CA GLY A 861 -8.99 -22.36 2.10
C GLY A 861 -7.78 -22.31 3.04
N GLN A 862 -6.78 -23.14 2.76
CA GLN A 862 -5.48 -23.15 3.44
C GLN A 862 -4.52 -22.14 2.80
N LEU A 863 -3.68 -21.50 3.62
CA LEU A 863 -2.63 -20.61 3.12
C LEU A 863 -1.45 -21.43 2.57
N ILE A 864 -1.32 -21.46 1.25
CA ILE A 864 -0.35 -22.29 0.50
C ILE A 864 0.89 -21.55 0.01
#